data_AF-A0ABD2N7I7-F1
#
_entry.id   AF-A0ABD2N7I7-F1
#
_cell.length_a   1.000
_cell.length_b   1.000
_cell.length_c   1.000
_cell.angle_alpha   90.00
_cell.angle_beta   90.00
_cell.angle_gamma   90.00
#
_symmetry.space_group_name_H-M   'P 1'
#
loop_
_entity.id
_entity.type
_entity.pdbx_description
1 polymer ?
#
loop_
_entity_poly.entity_id
_entity_poly.type
_entity_poly.pdbx_seq_one_letter_code
_entity_poly.pdbx_strand_id
1 'polypeptide(L)'
;MKVQNKMDAATALITGLSGERIRWTEQLNNFKAETERLIGDVVLLVGFLGYSGPFNQEFRSTMQSSWLEMLIERKIPVTSTLNIINSLSDNATVGAWNLEGLPNDELSVQNGIIVTRASRYPLLIDPQSQGKIWIKNKELKNNLLVTTLSHKYFRNHIEDAVSLGYPLIIEDIGEDLDPVLDNVLEKNYIKVGTSFKVKVGDKEIDVHKNFKLYITTKWANPSYTPEIFARTSIIDFTVTIKGLEDQLLGRVIMTEKKELETEKTNLIIEVTSNRRKMRELEQNLLYKLTTIQGSLLDDVSVIEVLNTTKNTAAEVKEQLAVARTTEMKINSAREEFRPVATRGSVLYFIIVSMSIVNYMYQTSLVQFLERFDLSMARSEKSPVTTRRISFINEYLTYEIFKYKSRGLYEKHKYMFVLLLALKIDLERMHITHEEFQNFIKGGAALDLNTCPPKPSRWITDLTWLNIVELSSLRQFQYIIQQVITNEKMWKTWFDKDAPEEAMFPLNYGSLDVFRKLLLIRAWCPDRIMVQSKKYIAQSMGTKFAEPMLLNFEAMYFESRALTPMICFLSIGSDPTPYIEQLAKRQEFKCKSISMGQGQEIHARKLLVEAMNEGFWALLQNCHLSLEYMQEILVLFLELEKGGTFNKNFRLWLTTEEHEKFPISLLQMCIKFTNEAPSGIRAGLTRTYISMNQDMLDYSDSKQYIPLIYAISFLHTIVQERRKFGPLGWNIPYEFNSADWLASCLFLQNHLDEADTKKGLSWTTLRYMLGEVHYGGRVTDDFDKKLLNTFCKVWFTDHIFAEDFCFYKGYKIIVYKQVTEYLEHFKSMAPTDVPQVYGLHTNANITYQTNATTDMLSQMLSIQPKEVSVGGGETRESVVANHAKEMLRKLPPPYDPFEVKDRIRAMGNLNPMNIFLNQEIDRMQKVLINIRQTLQDLLLAIDGIIIMNEILQDTLDKIYDALVPDIWKRGSWAAATLGFWFTELIDRNSQFNDWCFKGRPPSFWIAGFFNPQGFLTAMRQEVSRAHKGWALDQVVLFNDVTSKMKEDVATAPNEGVYVYGLYLDGAGWDRRNSKLMESINKVLYTLIPIVHIYAINGPPKIANLLYSSPVYKKVRRTDLNYITSLYLITLKPPDHWILRGVALLCDIQ
;
A
#
# COMPACT_ATOMS: atom_id res chain seq x y z
N MET A 1 4.92 82.41 42.27
CA MET A 1 4.86 81.01 42.75
C MET A 1 3.62 80.25 42.28
N LYS A 2 2.38 80.56 42.70
CA LYS A 2 1.19 79.75 42.31
C LYS A 2 0.91 79.68 40.79
N VAL A 3 1.10 80.78 40.04
CA VAL A 3 0.91 80.81 38.58
C VAL A 3 2.01 80.04 37.86
N GLN A 4 3.25 80.11 38.35
CA GLN A 4 4.41 79.43 37.79
C GLN A 4 4.27 77.90 37.95
N ASN A 5 3.87 77.43 39.13
CA ASN A 5 3.57 76.01 39.34
C ASN A 5 2.41 75.50 38.48
N LYS A 6 1.36 76.31 38.25
CA LYS A 6 0.27 75.95 37.32
C LYS A 6 0.74 75.91 35.87
N MET A 7 1.64 76.81 35.48
CA MET A 7 2.22 76.85 34.14
C MET A 7 3.18 75.68 33.90
N ASP A 8 4.00 75.32 34.89
CA ASP A 8 4.89 74.16 34.84
C ASP A 8 4.10 72.85 34.80
N ALA A 9 3.04 72.72 35.61
CA ALA A 9 2.13 71.58 35.56
C ALA A 9 1.40 71.47 34.21
N ALA A 10 0.89 72.59 33.66
CA ALA A 10 0.26 72.62 32.35
C ALA A 10 1.23 72.25 31.23
N THR A 11 2.46 72.76 31.28
CA THR A 11 3.50 72.44 30.30
C THR A 11 3.87 70.96 30.38
N ALA A 12 4.05 70.40 31.58
CA ALA A 12 4.31 68.97 31.76
C ALA A 12 3.17 68.08 31.25
N LEU A 13 1.91 68.47 31.49
CA LEU A 13 0.72 67.74 31.04
C LEU A 13 0.58 67.77 29.51
N ILE A 14 0.79 68.92 28.88
CA ILE A 14 0.80 69.08 27.42
C ILE A 14 1.94 68.27 26.80
N THR A 15 3.14 68.34 27.38
CA THR A 15 4.31 67.60 26.86
C THR A 15 4.10 66.10 27.01
N GLY A 16 3.52 65.64 28.13
CA GLY A 16 3.15 64.24 28.38
C GLY A 16 2.09 63.71 27.40
N LEU A 17 1.03 64.49 27.16
CA LEU A 17 -0.06 64.12 26.24
C LEU A 17 0.26 64.34 24.76
N SER A 18 1.26 65.17 24.43
CA SER A 18 1.61 65.46 23.03
C SER A 18 2.05 64.21 22.25
N GLY A 19 2.81 63.32 22.89
CA GLY A 19 3.21 62.03 22.31
C GLY A 19 2.02 61.09 22.10
N GLU A 20 1.11 61.03 23.08
CA GLU A 20 -0.14 60.25 22.97
C GLU A 20 -1.06 60.81 21.89
N ARG A 21 -1.15 62.14 21.75
CA ARG A 21 -1.92 62.78 20.68
C ARG A 21 -1.40 62.36 19.31
N ILE A 22 -0.09 62.40 19.08
CA ILE A 22 0.50 61.97 17.79
C ILE A 22 0.16 60.50 17.55
N ARG A 23 0.36 59.65 18.56
CA ARG A 23 0.06 58.22 18.49
C ARG A 23 -1.40 57.92 18.18
N TRP A 24 -2.34 58.57 18.86
CA TRP A 24 -3.78 58.41 18.62
C TRP A 24 -4.19 58.98 17.27
N THR A 25 -3.56 60.06 16.81
CA THR A 25 -3.84 60.61 15.47
C THR A 25 -3.38 59.65 14.38
N GLU A 26 -2.21 59.02 14.56
CA GLU A 26 -1.70 57.98 13.68
C GLU A 26 -2.58 56.71 13.72
N GLN A 27 -2.97 56.25 14.91
CA GLN A 27 -3.91 55.15 15.08
C GLN A 27 -5.27 55.45 14.44
N LEU A 28 -5.82 56.66 14.59
CA LEU A 28 -7.07 57.07 13.97
C LEU A 28 -6.97 57.05 12.44
N ASN A 29 -5.86 57.52 11.87
CA ASN A 29 -5.62 57.47 10.43
C ASN A 29 -5.52 56.03 9.94
N ASN A 30 -4.84 55.15 10.69
CA ASN A 30 -4.77 53.72 10.39
C ASN A 30 -6.15 53.07 10.47
N PHE A 31 -6.94 53.36 11.51
CA PHE A 31 -8.31 52.87 11.66
C PHE A 31 -9.21 53.32 10.51
N LYS A 32 -9.10 54.57 10.05
CA LYS A 32 -9.84 55.04 8.87
C LYS A 32 -9.47 54.24 7.62
N ALA A 33 -8.17 54.05 7.37
CA ALA A 33 -7.69 53.25 6.25
C ALA A 33 -8.09 51.76 6.35
N GLU A 34 -8.13 51.19 7.56
CA GLU A 34 -8.66 49.84 7.80
C GLU A 34 -10.16 49.78 7.54
N THR A 35 -10.93 50.78 7.95
CA THR A 35 -12.40 50.80 7.76
C THR A 35 -12.78 50.78 6.28
N GLU A 36 -12.02 51.48 5.43
CA GLU A 36 -12.23 51.47 3.97
C GLU A 36 -11.96 50.09 3.34
N ARG A 37 -10.94 49.37 3.83
CA ARG A 37 -10.52 48.05 3.33
C ARG A 37 -11.26 46.87 3.97
N LEU A 38 -11.95 47.13 5.09
CA LEU A 38 -12.60 46.11 5.92
C LEU A 38 -13.61 45.27 5.13
N ILE A 39 -14.30 45.85 4.16
CA ILE A 39 -15.30 45.12 3.36
C ILE A 39 -14.62 43.99 2.58
N GLY A 40 -13.52 44.27 1.87
CA GLY A 40 -12.78 43.25 1.15
C GLY A 40 -12.14 42.22 2.09
N ASP A 41 -11.56 42.70 3.20
CA ASP A 41 -10.90 41.83 4.18
C ASP A 41 -11.91 40.86 4.84
N VAL A 42 -13.09 41.33 5.23
CA VAL A 42 -14.15 40.48 5.82
C VAL A 42 -14.64 39.43 4.83
N VAL A 43 -14.77 39.76 3.54
CA VAL A 43 -15.17 38.79 2.51
C VAL A 43 -14.14 37.64 2.43
N LEU A 44 -12.85 37.95 2.43
CA LEU A 44 -11.80 36.93 2.46
C LEU A 44 -11.83 36.09 3.74
N LEU A 45 -12.00 36.72 4.91
CA LEU A 45 -12.04 36.03 6.19
C LEU A 45 -13.26 35.11 6.33
N VAL A 46 -14.43 35.55 5.87
CA VAL A 46 -15.66 34.73 5.87
C VAL A 46 -15.56 33.60 4.86
N GLY A 47 -15.01 33.86 3.66
CA GLY A 47 -14.72 32.83 2.67
C GLY A 47 -13.79 31.76 3.23
N PHE A 48 -12.74 32.18 3.94
CA PHE A 48 -11.83 31.29 4.64
C PHE A 48 -12.56 30.43 5.70
N LEU A 49 -13.31 31.03 6.63
CA LEU A 49 -14.02 30.28 7.68
C LEU A 49 -15.09 29.32 7.13
N GLY A 50 -15.70 29.65 5.98
CA GLY A 50 -16.76 28.86 5.37
C GLY A 50 -16.27 27.69 4.51
N TYR A 51 -15.21 27.88 3.72
CA TYR A 51 -14.86 26.96 2.63
C TYR A 51 -13.46 26.36 2.74
N SER A 52 -12.54 26.93 3.51
CA SER A 52 -11.13 26.48 3.51
C SER A 52 -10.88 25.21 4.34
N GLY A 53 -11.79 24.87 5.26
CA GLY A 53 -11.65 23.78 6.23
C GLY A 53 -11.15 22.43 5.66
N PRO A 54 -11.78 21.86 4.62
CA PRO A 54 -11.43 20.52 4.15
C PRO A 54 -10.15 20.47 3.31
N PHE A 55 -9.51 21.60 3.01
CA PHE A 55 -8.39 21.67 2.08
C PHE A 55 -7.03 21.84 2.76
N ASN A 56 -5.98 21.37 2.09
CA ASN A 56 -4.59 21.53 2.52
C ASN A 56 -4.08 22.98 2.40
N GLN A 57 -2.90 23.28 2.98
CA GLN A 57 -2.34 24.63 3.01
C GLN A 57 -2.08 25.24 1.62
N GLU A 58 -1.61 24.43 0.66
CA GLU A 58 -1.29 24.89 -0.70
C GLU A 58 -2.55 25.31 -1.46
N PHE A 59 -3.60 24.50 -1.38
CA PHE A 59 -4.89 24.79 -2.00
C PHE A 59 -5.57 25.98 -1.31
N ARG A 60 -5.49 26.10 0.02
CA ARG A 60 -5.96 27.29 0.74
C ARG A 60 -5.28 28.57 0.26
N SER A 61 -3.96 28.53 0.06
CA SER A 61 -3.19 29.66 -0.44
C SER A 61 -3.59 30.04 -1.87
N THR A 62 -3.83 29.04 -2.72
CA THR A 62 -4.29 29.23 -4.11
C THR A 62 -5.69 29.84 -4.15
N MET A 63 -6.64 29.32 -3.35
CA MET A 63 -7.99 29.87 -3.24
C MET A 63 -7.97 31.32 -2.75
N GLN A 64 -7.20 31.63 -1.71
CA GLN A 64 -7.08 32.99 -1.20
C GLN A 64 -6.49 33.94 -2.23
N SER A 65 -5.47 33.50 -2.97
CA SER A 65 -4.87 34.30 -4.05
C SER A 65 -5.88 34.58 -5.16
N SER A 66 -6.64 33.55 -5.59
CA SER A 66 -7.70 33.71 -6.59
C SER A 66 -8.82 34.63 -6.12
N TRP A 67 -9.27 34.51 -4.86
CA TRP A 67 -10.28 35.40 -4.30
C TRP A 67 -9.79 36.85 -4.20
N LEU A 68 -8.52 37.05 -3.83
CA LEU A 68 -7.90 38.36 -3.78
C LEU A 68 -7.83 38.99 -5.18
N GLU A 69 -7.42 38.23 -6.21
CA GLU A 69 -7.42 38.69 -7.60
C GLU A 69 -8.81 39.14 -8.06
N MET A 70 -9.85 38.36 -7.75
CA MET A 70 -11.24 38.73 -8.09
C MET A 70 -11.72 40.00 -7.38
N LEU A 71 -11.32 40.23 -6.12
CA LEU A 71 -11.65 41.45 -5.39
C LEU A 71 -10.97 42.67 -6.01
N ILE A 72 -9.70 42.52 -6.43
CA ILE A 72 -8.93 43.57 -7.10
C ILE A 72 -9.55 43.90 -8.46
N GLU A 73 -9.91 42.89 -9.25
CA GLU A 73 -10.57 43.08 -10.54
C GLU A 73 -11.89 43.85 -10.40
N ARG A 74 -12.66 43.54 -9.36
CA ARG A 74 -13.92 44.21 -9.02
C ARG A 74 -13.75 45.56 -8.32
N LYS A 75 -12.51 46.03 -8.13
CA LYS A 75 -12.16 47.29 -7.47
C LYS A 75 -12.71 47.41 -6.05
N ILE A 76 -12.82 46.29 -5.33
CA ILE A 76 -13.20 46.30 -3.91
C ILE A 76 -11.94 46.59 -3.09
N PRO A 77 -11.94 47.62 -2.23
CA PRO A 77 -10.79 47.91 -1.37
C PRO A 77 -10.47 46.72 -0.45
N VAL A 78 -9.22 46.25 -0.50
CA VAL A 78 -8.75 45.08 0.25
C VAL A 78 -7.28 45.28 0.63
N THR A 79 -6.85 44.65 1.72
CA THR A 79 -5.45 44.64 2.12
C THR A 79 -4.65 43.68 1.23
N SER A 80 -3.58 44.16 0.60
CA SER A 80 -2.77 43.39 -0.37
C SER A 80 -2.13 42.13 0.21
N THR A 81 -1.81 42.13 1.50
CA THR A 81 -1.23 40.99 2.22
C THR A 81 -1.96 40.80 3.54
N LEU A 82 -3.17 40.25 3.48
CA LEU A 82 -3.97 39.96 4.66
C LEU A 82 -3.43 38.73 5.38
N ASN A 83 -2.95 38.90 6.63
CA ASN A 83 -2.58 37.78 7.48
C ASN A 83 -3.80 37.29 8.27
N ILE A 84 -4.36 36.16 7.83
CA ILE A 84 -5.60 35.60 8.41
C ILE A 84 -5.45 35.29 9.90
N ILE A 85 -4.30 34.78 10.31
CA ILE A 85 -4.04 34.41 11.71
C ILE A 85 -4.14 35.65 12.60
N ASN A 86 -3.40 36.69 12.28
CA ASN A 86 -3.38 37.92 13.08
C ASN A 86 -4.72 38.68 13.06
N SER A 87 -5.53 38.50 12.02
CA SER A 87 -6.84 39.17 11.89
C SER A 87 -7.95 38.47 12.69
N LEU A 88 -7.94 37.13 12.79
CA LEU A 88 -9.00 36.36 13.46
C LEU A 88 -8.63 35.92 14.89
N SER A 89 -7.34 35.86 15.20
CA SER A 89 -6.82 35.54 16.53
C SER A 89 -5.69 36.48 16.93
N ASP A 90 -5.49 36.58 18.24
CA ASP A 90 -4.37 37.29 18.84
C ASP A 90 -3.27 36.31 19.25
N ASN A 91 -2.02 36.75 19.20
CA ASN A 91 -0.87 35.91 19.55
C ASN A 91 -0.95 35.29 20.96
N ALA A 92 -1.70 35.89 21.89
CA ALA A 92 -1.91 35.32 23.21
C ALA A 92 -2.85 34.10 23.20
N THR A 93 -3.92 34.11 22.38
CA THR A 93 -4.79 32.93 22.23
C THR A 93 -4.10 31.81 21.48
N VAL A 94 -3.31 32.12 20.46
CA VAL A 94 -2.46 31.13 19.78
C VAL A 94 -1.46 30.52 20.77
N GLY A 95 -0.80 31.34 21.60
CA GLY A 95 0.07 30.85 22.66
C GLY A 95 -0.64 29.92 23.65
N ALA A 96 -1.89 30.22 24.02
CA ALA A 96 -2.69 29.35 24.87
C ALA A 96 -3.03 28.01 24.19
N TRP A 97 -3.39 28.03 22.90
CA TRP A 97 -3.66 26.79 22.14
C TRP A 97 -2.42 25.90 22.05
N ASN A 98 -1.24 26.50 21.91
CA ASN A 98 0.02 25.77 21.88
C ASN A 98 0.29 25.08 23.23
N LEU A 99 -0.04 25.74 24.35
CA LEU A 99 0.02 25.13 25.69
C LEU A 99 -1.04 24.03 25.89
N GLU A 100 -2.19 24.14 25.22
CA GLU A 100 -3.24 23.11 25.17
C GLU A 100 -2.88 21.92 24.27
N GLY A 101 -1.76 21.98 23.53
CA GLY A 101 -1.24 20.90 22.69
C GLY A 101 -1.51 21.03 21.19
N LEU A 102 -1.99 22.20 20.72
CA LEU A 102 -2.07 22.50 19.29
C LEU A 102 -0.65 22.71 18.72
N PRO A 103 -0.30 22.13 17.56
CA PRO A 103 0.97 22.42 16.91
C PRO A 103 1.08 23.88 16.44
N ASN A 104 2.31 24.39 16.38
CA ASN A 104 2.60 25.78 16.02
C ASN A 104 2.61 26.04 14.50
N ASP A 105 2.32 25.04 13.67
CA ASP A 105 2.32 25.22 12.22
C ASP A 105 1.10 26.03 11.74
N GLU A 106 1.25 26.65 10.59
CA GLU A 106 0.24 27.56 10.06
C GLU A 106 -1.12 26.88 9.83
N LEU A 107 -1.11 25.63 9.33
CA LEU A 107 -2.33 24.86 9.06
C LEU A 107 -3.06 24.54 10.37
N SER A 108 -2.35 24.06 11.39
CA SER A 108 -2.94 23.77 12.71
C SER A 108 -3.55 25.00 13.37
N VAL A 109 -2.85 26.15 13.32
CA VAL A 109 -3.39 27.41 13.86
C VAL A 109 -4.63 27.86 13.07
N GLN A 110 -4.59 27.77 11.74
CA GLN A 110 -5.74 28.02 10.87
C GLN A 110 -6.92 27.10 11.21
N ASN A 111 -6.68 25.82 11.42
CA ASN A 111 -7.71 24.87 11.82
C ASN A 111 -8.28 25.21 13.20
N GLY A 112 -7.43 25.60 14.15
CA GLY A 112 -7.85 26.08 15.46
C GLY A 112 -8.75 27.32 15.39
N ILE A 113 -8.49 28.22 14.44
CA ILE A 113 -9.36 29.37 14.15
C ILE A 113 -10.72 28.90 13.64
N ILE A 114 -10.77 27.98 12.67
CA ILE A 114 -12.04 27.48 12.13
C ILE A 114 -12.85 26.77 13.23
N VAL A 115 -12.21 25.91 14.04
CA VAL A 115 -12.88 25.22 15.17
C VAL A 115 -13.50 26.20 16.17
N THR A 116 -12.85 27.33 16.43
CA THR A 116 -13.28 28.27 17.47
C THR A 116 -14.20 29.38 16.97
N ARG A 117 -14.11 29.76 15.69
CA ARG A 117 -14.81 30.90 15.10
C ARG A 117 -15.87 30.55 14.06
N ALA A 118 -15.83 29.35 13.47
CA ALA A 118 -16.83 28.95 12.49
C ALA A 118 -18.24 28.86 13.12
N SER A 119 -19.26 29.15 12.31
CA SER A 119 -20.65 29.15 12.76
C SER A 119 -21.24 27.76 12.87
N ARG A 120 -20.79 26.80 12.05
CA ARG A 120 -21.23 25.39 12.06
C ARG A 120 -20.37 24.58 13.02
N TYR A 121 -20.89 23.46 13.47
CA TYR A 121 -20.11 22.56 14.33
C TYR A 121 -18.99 21.88 13.53
N PRO A 122 -17.77 21.82 14.08
CA PRO A 122 -16.63 21.25 13.38
C PRO A 122 -16.67 19.71 13.38
N LEU A 123 -16.40 19.15 12.20
CA LEU A 123 -16.09 17.74 11.98
C LEU A 123 -14.60 17.64 11.62
N LEU A 124 -13.81 17.07 12.52
CA LEU A 124 -12.36 16.93 12.38
C LEU A 124 -12.00 15.60 11.75
N ILE A 125 -11.35 15.67 10.59
CA ILE A 125 -10.65 14.54 9.98
C ILE A 125 -9.28 14.46 10.65
N ASP A 126 -9.16 13.61 11.67
CA ASP A 126 -8.00 13.56 12.58
C ASP A 126 -7.50 12.11 12.78
N PRO A 127 -6.84 11.51 11.76
CA PRO A 127 -6.34 10.14 11.83
C PRO A 127 -5.27 9.93 12.92
N GLN A 128 -4.56 11.00 13.32
CA GLN A 128 -3.53 10.96 14.37
C GLN A 128 -4.06 11.34 15.76
N SER A 129 -5.34 11.70 15.90
CA SER A 129 -5.98 12.11 17.15
C SER A 129 -5.34 13.36 17.82
N GLN A 130 -4.67 14.23 17.07
CA GLN A 130 -4.07 15.45 17.61
C GLN A 130 -5.13 16.50 17.97
N GLY A 131 -6.05 16.78 17.05
CA GLY A 131 -7.17 17.70 17.27
C GLY A 131 -8.07 17.23 18.42
N LYS A 132 -8.29 15.91 18.52
CA LYS A 132 -8.99 15.28 19.64
C LYS A 132 -8.32 15.57 20.99
N ILE A 133 -7.00 15.38 21.09
CA ILE A 133 -6.24 15.65 22.33
C ILE A 133 -6.30 17.14 22.69
N TRP A 134 -6.14 18.01 21.70
CA TRP A 134 -6.22 19.46 21.89
C TRP A 134 -7.58 19.91 22.43
N ILE A 135 -8.70 19.44 21.85
CA ILE A 135 -10.04 19.79 22.35
C ILE A 135 -10.25 19.28 23.77
N LYS A 136 -9.79 18.05 24.09
CA LYS A 136 -9.88 17.52 25.45
C LYS A 136 -9.17 18.39 26.47
N ASN A 137 -7.96 18.88 26.15
CA ASN A 137 -7.20 19.75 27.03
C ASN A 137 -7.83 21.14 27.15
N LYS A 138 -8.34 21.68 26.04
CA LYS A 138 -9.02 22.98 25.99
C LYS A 138 -10.28 23.01 26.85
N GLU A 139 -11.15 22.02 26.70
CA GLU A 139 -12.47 21.96 27.34
C GLU A 139 -12.43 21.26 28.72
N LEU A 140 -11.23 20.92 29.22
CA LEU A 140 -11.04 20.19 30.49
C LEU A 140 -11.68 20.90 31.70
N LYS A 141 -11.69 22.24 31.69
CA LYS A 141 -12.32 23.06 32.76
C LYS A 141 -13.84 23.21 32.60
N ASN A 142 -14.39 22.85 31.43
CA ASN A 142 -15.78 23.08 31.05
C ASN A 142 -16.66 21.82 31.16
N ASN A 143 -16.20 20.78 31.88
CA ASN A 143 -16.90 19.49 32.04
C ASN A 143 -17.27 18.83 30.70
N LEU A 144 -16.28 18.61 29.86
CA LEU A 144 -16.42 17.93 28.57
C LEU A 144 -17.00 16.51 28.71
N LEU A 145 -18.07 16.23 27.97
CA LEU A 145 -18.62 14.89 27.78
C LEU A 145 -18.03 14.25 26.52
N VAL A 146 -17.63 12.98 26.63
CA VAL A 146 -17.00 12.22 25.54
C VAL A 146 -17.83 10.97 25.26
N THR A 147 -18.29 10.78 24.03
CA THR A 147 -19.17 9.68 23.64
C THR A 147 -18.81 9.10 22.27
N THR A 148 -19.35 7.92 21.96
CA THR A 148 -19.30 7.28 20.63
C THR A 148 -20.73 6.96 20.19
N LEU A 149 -20.96 6.80 18.89
CA LEU A 149 -22.28 6.45 18.35
C LEU A 149 -22.80 5.11 18.88
N SER A 150 -21.91 4.15 19.11
CA SER A 150 -22.25 2.81 19.64
C SER A 150 -22.49 2.79 21.15
N HIS A 151 -22.30 3.90 21.86
CA HIS A 151 -22.45 3.94 23.31
C HIS A 151 -23.93 3.80 23.71
N LYS A 152 -24.23 2.89 24.64
CA LYS A 152 -25.61 2.59 25.08
C LYS A 152 -26.40 3.82 25.54
N TYR A 153 -25.72 4.79 26.16
CA TYR A 153 -26.32 6.03 26.68
C TYR A 153 -26.10 7.26 25.79
N PHE A 154 -25.75 7.06 24.51
CA PHE A 154 -25.44 8.15 23.57
C PHE A 154 -26.53 9.23 23.52
N ARG A 155 -27.80 8.83 23.40
CA ARG A 155 -28.94 9.78 23.38
C ARG A 155 -28.99 10.62 24.65
N ASN A 156 -28.97 9.99 25.82
CA ASN A 156 -29.01 10.69 27.11
C ASN A 156 -27.87 11.70 27.25
N HIS A 157 -26.66 11.35 26.83
CA HIS A 157 -25.52 12.27 26.89
C HIS A 157 -25.71 13.50 25.98
N ILE A 158 -26.38 13.36 24.83
CA ILE A 158 -26.76 14.50 23.99
C ILE A 158 -27.81 15.36 24.70
N GLU A 159 -28.85 14.72 25.26
CA GLU A 159 -29.92 15.42 25.99
C GLU A 159 -29.34 16.28 27.12
N ASP A 160 -28.47 15.69 27.94
CA ASP A 160 -27.80 16.36 29.06
C ASP A 160 -26.87 17.47 28.58
N ALA A 161 -26.06 17.21 27.54
CA ALA A 161 -25.12 18.20 27.02
C ALA A 161 -25.83 19.45 26.47
N VAL A 162 -26.92 19.27 25.72
CA VAL A 162 -27.70 20.38 25.14
C VAL A 162 -28.41 21.19 26.22
N SER A 163 -29.00 20.50 27.21
CA SER A 163 -29.75 21.12 28.31
C SER A 163 -28.86 21.86 29.31
N LEU A 164 -27.76 21.23 29.73
CA LEU A 164 -26.83 21.78 30.73
C LEU A 164 -25.75 22.67 30.11
N GLY A 165 -25.59 22.63 28.78
CA GLY A 165 -24.58 23.41 28.06
C GLY A 165 -23.17 22.87 28.19
N TYR A 166 -23.00 21.57 28.44
CA TYR A 166 -21.69 20.93 28.45
C TYR A 166 -21.16 20.73 27.04
N PRO A 167 -19.85 20.95 26.78
CA PRO A 167 -19.24 20.56 25.51
C PRO A 167 -19.35 19.05 25.31
N LEU A 168 -19.68 18.62 24.09
CA LEU A 168 -19.78 17.21 23.71
C LEU A 168 -18.79 16.89 22.58
N ILE A 169 -17.97 15.85 22.76
CA ILE A 169 -17.17 15.24 21.68
C ILE A 169 -17.78 13.89 21.31
N ILE A 170 -18.04 13.69 20.02
CA ILE A 170 -18.36 12.38 19.45
C ILE A 170 -17.12 11.82 18.76
N GLU A 171 -16.64 10.68 19.25
CA GLU A 171 -15.40 10.04 18.80
C GLU A 171 -15.62 8.99 17.71
N ASP A 172 -14.64 8.90 16.80
CA ASP A 172 -14.46 7.83 15.81
C ASP A 172 -15.70 7.60 14.91
N ILE A 173 -16.28 8.68 14.37
CA ILE A 173 -17.39 8.58 13.40
C ILE A 173 -16.89 8.04 12.05
N GLY A 174 -17.70 7.18 11.41
CA GLY A 174 -17.48 6.71 10.04
C GLY A 174 -17.96 7.72 8.99
N GLU A 175 -18.54 7.23 7.90
CA GLU A 175 -19.14 8.04 6.83
C GLU A 175 -20.58 8.49 7.16
N ASP A 176 -21.30 7.70 7.96
CA ASP A 176 -22.68 7.98 8.34
C ASP A 176 -22.79 8.67 9.71
N LEU A 177 -23.67 9.67 9.78
CA LEU A 177 -24.09 10.33 11.02
C LEU A 177 -25.49 9.83 11.42
N ASP A 178 -25.73 9.67 12.73
CA ASP A 178 -27.06 9.31 13.24
C ASP A 178 -28.04 10.48 12.98
N PRO A 179 -29.18 10.25 12.30
CA PRO A 179 -30.18 11.28 11.99
C PRO A 179 -30.73 12.02 13.23
N VAL A 180 -30.59 11.44 14.43
CA VAL A 180 -30.96 12.12 15.70
C VAL A 180 -30.22 13.46 15.88
N LEU A 181 -29.04 13.61 15.25
CA LEU A 181 -28.23 14.84 15.32
C LEU A 181 -28.69 15.94 14.37
N ASP A 182 -29.50 15.65 13.35
CA ASP A 182 -29.76 16.59 12.23
C ASP A 182 -30.32 17.93 12.71
N ASN A 183 -31.34 17.91 13.58
CA ASN A 183 -31.93 19.15 14.13
C ASN A 183 -30.94 19.96 14.98
N VAL A 184 -30.00 19.28 15.64
CA VAL A 184 -28.96 19.92 16.46
C VAL A 184 -27.90 20.54 15.56
N LEU A 185 -27.47 19.82 14.52
CA LEU A 185 -26.46 20.27 13.55
C LEU A 185 -26.95 21.47 12.73
N GLU A 186 -28.18 21.42 12.24
CA GLU A 186 -28.81 22.51 11.47
C GLU A 186 -29.19 23.72 12.34
N LYS A 187 -29.14 23.57 13.67
CA LYS A 187 -29.58 24.58 14.64
C LYS A 187 -31.04 24.99 14.41
N ASN A 188 -31.91 24.01 14.15
CA ASN A 188 -33.36 24.18 14.00
C ASN A 188 -34.02 24.49 15.36
N TYR A 189 -33.71 25.67 15.90
CA TYR A 189 -34.14 26.10 17.23
C TYR A 189 -35.54 26.72 17.19
N ILE A 190 -36.45 26.12 17.92
CA ILE A 190 -37.81 26.62 18.13
C ILE A 190 -37.75 27.57 19.32
N LYS A 191 -38.03 28.86 19.08
CA LYS A 191 -38.09 29.85 20.15
C LYS A 191 -39.40 29.69 20.93
N VAL A 192 -39.32 29.30 22.20
CA VAL A 192 -40.47 29.18 23.10
C VAL A 192 -40.27 30.16 24.25
N GLY A 193 -40.91 31.33 24.18
CA GLY A 193 -40.69 32.43 25.13
C GLY A 193 -39.28 33.03 25.01
N THR A 194 -38.49 32.94 26.08
CA THR A 194 -37.10 33.44 26.14
C THR A 194 -36.05 32.35 25.93
N SER A 195 -36.42 31.06 26.02
CA SER A 195 -35.54 29.93 25.75
C SER A 195 -35.67 29.43 24.30
N PHE A 196 -34.62 28.78 23.83
CA PHE A 196 -34.63 28.05 22.57
C PHE A 196 -34.78 26.57 22.88
N LYS A 197 -35.60 25.85 22.12
CA LYS A 197 -35.75 24.40 22.20
C LYS A 197 -35.34 23.74 20.90
N VAL A 198 -34.83 22.52 20.97
CA VAL A 198 -34.50 21.69 19.81
C VAL A 198 -35.08 20.29 20.00
N LYS A 199 -35.53 19.68 18.91
CA LYS A 199 -36.05 18.32 18.92
C LYS A 199 -34.91 17.31 18.72
N VAL A 200 -34.61 16.51 19.74
CA VAL A 200 -33.61 15.43 19.68
C VAL A 200 -34.36 14.09 19.70
N GLY A 201 -34.38 13.39 18.56
CA GLY A 201 -35.25 12.22 18.37
C GLY A 201 -36.72 12.61 18.52
N ASP A 202 -37.39 12.07 19.56
CA ASP A 202 -38.80 12.34 19.84
C ASP A 202 -39.03 13.39 20.94
N LYS A 203 -37.97 13.88 21.61
CA LYS A 203 -38.09 14.81 22.74
C LYS A 203 -37.70 16.24 22.37
N GLU A 204 -38.37 17.21 22.98
CA GLU A 204 -37.99 18.63 22.92
C GLU A 204 -37.16 19.01 24.15
N ILE A 205 -35.99 19.59 23.90
CA ILE A 205 -34.98 19.87 24.93
C ILE A 205 -34.61 21.36 24.88
N ASP A 206 -34.47 21.99 26.03
CA ASP A 206 -34.00 23.37 26.13
C ASP A 206 -32.51 23.46 25.71
N VAL A 207 -32.17 24.45 24.88
CA VAL A 207 -30.82 24.67 24.36
C VAL A 207 -30.12 25.72 25.21
N HIS A 208 -29.03 25.32 25.87
CA HIS A 208 -28.17 26.25 26.59
C HIS A 208 -27.20 26.98 25.64
N LYS A 209 -26.96 28.28 25.87
CA LYS A 209 -26.13 29.12 24.98
C LYS A 209 -24.66 28.71 24.92
N ASN A 210 -24.15 28.04 25.96
CA ASN A 210 -22.75 27.61 26.03
C ASN A 210 -22.49 26.23 25.41
N PHE A 211 -23.53 25.55 24.90
CA PHE A 211 -23.39 24.24 24.29
C PHE A 211 -22.46 24.29 23.06
N LYS A 212 -21.55 23.32 22.97
CA LYS A 212 -20.67 23.11 21.83
C LYS A 212 -20.60 21.64 21.48
N LEU A 213 -20.62 21.34 20.19
CA LEU A 213 -20.46 19.99 19.66
C LEU A 213 -19.19 19.91 18.81
N TYR A 214 -18.41 18.87 19.05
CA TYR A 214 -17.21 18.53 18.28
C TYR A 214 -17.34 17.10 17.77
N ILE A 215 -17.06 16.90 16.49
CA ILE A 215 -17.09 15.57 15.86
C ILE A 215 -15.68 15.23 15.40
N THR A 216 -15.25 13.99 15.62
CA THR A 216 -13.94 13.50 15.17
C THR A 216 -14.06 12.19 14.40
N THR A 217 -13.28 12.05 13.33
CA THR A 217 -13.09 10.80 12.60
C THR A 217 -11.61 10.46 12.51
N LYS A 218 -11.29 9.16 12.53
CA LYS A 218 -9.93 8.65 12.31
C LYS A 218 -9.66 8.26 10.87
N TRP A 219 -10.67 8.30 10.00
CA TRP A 219 -10.49 7.97 8.59
C TRP A 219 -9.74 9.14 7.94
N ALA A 220 -8.67 8.84 7.22
CA ALA A 220 -7.85 9.89 6.61
C ALA A 220 -8.55 10.56 5.41
N ASN A 221 -9.43 9.82 4.72
CA ASN A 221 -10.17 10.32 3.56
C ASN A 221 -11.59 9.72 3.51
N PRO A 222 -12.50 10.15 4.40
CA PRO A 222 -13.90 9.70 4.40
C PRO A 222 -14.70 10.34 3.26
N SER A 223 -15.61 9.57 2.64
CA SER A 223 -16.51 10.09 1.60
C SER A 223 -17.81 10.59 2.22
N TYR A 224 -17.88 11.89 2.53
CA TYR A 224 -19.09 12.50 3.08
C TYR A 224 -20.06 12.98 1.98
N THR A 225 -21.36 12.84 2.24
CA THR A 225 -22.40 13.35 1.34
C THR A 225 -22.43 14.88 1.35
N PRO A 226 -22.92 15.53 0.28
CA PRO A 226 -23.07 17.00 0.24
C PRO A 226 -23.90 17.58 1.39
N GLU A 227 -24.84 16.79 1.94
CA GLU A 227 -25.64 17.19 3.10
C GLU A 227 -24.77 17.39 4.35
N ILE A 228 -23.78 16.51 4.59
CA ILE A 228 -22.87 16.62 5.73
C ILE A 228 -21.97 17.85 5.59
N PHE A 229 -21.49 18.15 4.37
CA PHE A 229 -20.74 19.39 4.06
C PHE A 229 -21.56 20.66 4.28
N ALA A 230 -22.89 20.59 4.09
CA ALA A 230 -23.78 21.71 4.37
C ALA A 230 -24.04 21.89 5.87
N ARG A 231 -24.26 20.80 6.61
CA ARG A 231 -24.61 20.81 8.04
C ARG A 231 -23.42 21.06 8.96
N THR A 232 -22.23 20.59 8.59
CA THR A 232 -21.01 20.67 9.43
C THR A 232 -19.90 21.46 8.76
N SER A 233 -18.96 21.96 9.56
CA SER A 233 -17.69 22.49 9.06
C SER A 233 -16.66 21.37 9.06
N ILE A 234 -16.44 20.74 7.91
CA ILE A 234 -15.41 19.70 7.77
C ILE A 234 -14.03 20.36 7.76
N ILE A 235 -13.13 19.85 8.58
CA ILE A 235 -11.77 20.38 8.75
C ILE A 235 -10.79 19.23 8.62
N ASP A 236 -9.86 19.38 7.69
CA ASP A 236 -8.72 18.49 7.56
C ASP A 236 -7.69 18.80 8.65
N PHE A 237 -7.59 17.90 9.63
CA PHE A 237 -6.63 17.95 10.73
C PHE A 237 -5.49 16.93 10.56
N THR A 238 -5.31 16.42 9.34
CA THR A 238 -4.18 15.54 9.03
C THR A 238 -2.86 16.24 9.30
N VAL A 239 -1.94 15.50 9.92
CA VAL A 239 -0.62 16.04 10.25
C VAL A 239 0.19 16.22 8.96
N THR A 240 0.80 17.39 8.79
CA THR A 240 1.71 17.68 7.66
C THR A 240 3.16 17.34 8.00
N ILE A 241 4.00 17.17 6.96
CA ILE A 241 5.44 16.90 7.13
C ILE A 241 6.10 17.99 7.99
N LYS A 242 5.83 19.25 7.68
CA LYS A 242 6.37 20.40 8.41
C LYS A 242 5.80 20.50 9.84
N GLY A 243 4.49 20.26 10.02
CA GLY A 243 3.87 20.29 11.34
C GLY A 243 4.46 19.25 12.29
N LEU A 244 4.66 18.02 11.82
CA LEU A 244 5.32 16.99 12.61
C LEU A 244 6.81 17.29 12.84
N GLU A 245 7.51 17.81 11.83
CA GLU A 245 8.90 18.21 11.96
C GLU A 245 9.08 19.24 13.10
N ASP A 246 8.25 20.28 13.15
CA ASP A 246 8.33 21.27 14.21
C ASP A 246 7.98 20.69 15.60
N GLN A 247 7.03 19.75 15.66
CA GLN A 247 6.70 19.02 16.89
C GLN A 247 7.88 18.16 17.38
N LEU A 248 8.52 17.42 16.46
CA LEU A 248 9.69 16.59 16.76
C LEU A 248 10.88 17.46 17.17
N LEU A 249 11.07 18.61 16.54
CA LEU A 249 12.11 19.56 16.91
C LEU A 249 11.93 20.03 18.36
N GLY A 250 10.69 20.36 18.77
CA GLY A 250 10.38 20.68 20.17
C GLY A 250 10.81 19.57 21.13
N ARG A 251 10.53 18.30 20.78
CA ARG A 251 10.91 17.14 21.60
C ARG A 251 12.43 16.89 21.67
N VAL A 252 13.14 17.04 20.54
CA VAL A 252 14.60 16.92 20.51
C VAL A 252 15.24 17.96 21.43
N ILE A 253 14.78 19.21 21.35
CA ILE A 253 15.31 20.30 22.17
C ILE A 253 14.98 20.08 23.65
N MET A 254 13.76 19.64 24.00
CA MET A 254 13.43 19.28 25.38
C MET A 254 14.36 18.21 25.97
N THR A 255 14.85 17.29 25.14
CA THR A 255 15.68 16.16 25.58
C THR A 255 17.17 16.52 25.62
N GLU A 256 17.70 17.11 24.55
CA GLU A 256 19.14 17.41 24.42
C GLU A 256 19.53 18.75 25.04
N LYS A 257 18.62 19.74 25.05
CA LYS A 257 18.88 21.13 25.47
C LYS A 257 17.71 21.71 26.26
N LYS A 258 17.31 21.02 27.34
CA LYS A 258 16.18 21.41 28.21
C LYS A 258 16.23 22.87 28.67
N GLU A 259 17.41 23.39 28.97
CA GLU A 259 17.64 24.78 29.42
C GLU A 259 17.12 25.80 28.39
N LEU A 260 17.38 25.57 27.09
CA LEU A 260 16.91 26.45 26.01
C LEU A 260 15.39 26.45 25.88
N GLU A 261 14.73 25.30 26.08
CA GLU A 261 13.27 25.24 26.00
C GLU A 261 12.60 25.92 27.20
N THR A 262 13.19 25.80 28.40
CA THR A 262 12.73 26.54 29.59
C THR A 262 12.92 28.03 29.44
N GLU A 263 14.05 28.47 28.87
CA GLU A 263 14.30 29.90 28.60
C GLU A 263 13.28 30.45 27.58
N LYS A 264 12.98 29.69 26.52
CA LYS A 264 11.97 30.04 25.53
C LYS A 264 10.56 30.14 26.12
N THR A 265 10.15 29.17 26.94
CA THR A 265 8.81 29.20 27.55
C THR A 265 8.67 30.38 28.52
N ASN A 266 9.70 30.65 29.31
CA ASN A 266 9.74 31.83 30.17
C ASN A 266 9.66 33.13 29.35
N LEU A 267 10.40 33.21 28.24
CA LEU A 267 10.37 34.35 27.33
C LEU A 267 8.97 34.57 26.74
N ILE A 268 8.26 33.50 26.35
CA ILE A 268 6.88 33.59 25.82
C ILE A 268 5.91 34.10 26.90
N ILE A 269 6.03 33.60 28.13
CA ILE A 269 5.21 34.04 29.27
C ILE A 269 5.48 35.53 29.56
N GLU A 270 6.75 35.93 29.57
CA GLU A 270 7.16 37.31 29.82
C GLU A 270 6.66 38.26 28.72
N VAL A 271 6.84 37.92 27.44
CA VAL A 271 6.34 38.70 26.30
C VAL A 271 4.82 38.84 26.35
N THR A 272 4.10 37.77 26.71
CA THR A 272 2.64 37.78 26.83
C THR A 272 2.18 38.66 27.99
N SER A 273 2.83 38.55 29.15
CA SER A 273 2.58 39.40 30.33
C SER A 273 2.84 40.88 30.02
N ASN A 274 3.97 41.18 29.38
CA ASN A 274 4.37 42.53 28.99
C ASN A 274 3.40 43.16 27.99
N ARG A 275 2.93 42.40 26.99
CA ARG A 275 1.88 42.86 26.06
C ARG A 275 0.54 43.13 26.78
N ARG A 276 0.17 42.30 27.75
CA ARG A 276 -1.05 42.50 28.54
C ARG A 276 -0.94 43.76 29.39
N LYS A 277 0.20 43.95 30.06
CA LYS A 277 0.50 45.12 30.88
C LYS A 277 0.44 46.40 30.06
N MET A 278 0.94 46.40 28.82
CA MET A 278 0.80 47.54 27.90
C MET A 278 -0.66 47.93 27.64
N ARG A 279 -1.55 46.96 27.35
CA ARG A 279 -2.98 47.24 27.17
C ARG A 279 -3.65 47.74 28.45
N GLU A 280 -3.32 47.14 29.60
CA GLU A 280 -3.87 47.57 30.88
C GLU A 280 -3.44 49.00 31.24
N LEU A 281 -2.18 49.35 30.98
CA LEU A 281 -1.65 50.71 31.15
C LEU A 281 -2.41 51.72 30.27
N GLU A 282 -2.67 51.38 29.01
CA GLU A 282 -3.48 52.22 28.11
C GLU A 282 -4.93 52.37 28.60
N GLN A 283 -5.55 51.28 29.03
CA GLN A 283 -6.94 51.28 29.50
C GLN A 283 -7.08 52.05 30.81
N ASN A 284 -6.11 51.94 31.72
CA ASN A 284 -6.05 52.70 32.96
C ASN A 284 -5.88 54.20 32.71
N LEU A 285 -5.03 54.58 31.74
CA LEU A 285 -4.87 55.98 31.32
C LEU A 285 -6.19 56.54 30.77
N LEU A 286 -6.87 55.80 29.89
CA LEU A 286 -8.17 56.17 29.33
C LEU A 286 -9.26 56.27 30.39
N TYR A 287 -9.33 55.30 31.29
CA TYR A 287 -10.28 55.31 32.41
C TYR A 287 -10.06 56.55 33.29
N LYS A 288 -8.82 56.85 33.68
CA LYS A 288 -8.48 58.04 34.47
C LYS A 288 -8.86 59.35 33.77
N LEU A 289 -8.60 59.47 32.47
CA LEU A 289 -8.97 60.65 31.68
C LEU A 289 -10.49 60.84 31.56
N THR A 290 -11.26 59.75 31.50
CA THR A 290 -12.73 59.78 31.39
C THR A 290 -13.45 59.97 32.73
N THR A 291 -12.84 59.56 33.86
CA THR A 291 -13.48 59.61 35.18
C THR A 291 -13.40 61.00 35.84
N ILE A 292 -12.50 61.87 35.39
CA ILE A 292 -12.30 63.20 35.99
C ILE A 292 -13.37 64.17 35.47
N GLN A 293 -14.28 64.57 36.36
CA GLN A 293 -15.19 65.69 36.16
C GLN A 293 -14.60 66.96 36.81
N GLY A 294 -13.81 67.74 36.05
CA GLY A 294 -13.18 68.97 36.54
C GLY A 294 -11.92 69.39 35.79
N SER A 295 -11.20 70.39 36.32
CA SER A 295 -9.94 70.90 35.76
C SER A 295 -8.79 69.91 36.04
N LEU A 296 -8.22 69.32 34.97
CA LEU A 296 -7.08 68.38 35.02
C LEU A 296 -5.83 68.92 35.73
N LEU A 297 -5.74 70.24 35.90
CA LEU A 297 -4.59 70.92 36.52
C LEU A 297 -4.61 70.88 38.05
N ASP A 298 -5.77 70.60 38.65
CA ASP A 298 -5.94 70.63 40.11
C ASP A 298 -5.75 69.24 40.75
N ASP A 299 -5.64 68.17 39.95
CA ASP A 299 -5.47 66.79 40.40
C ASP A 299 -4.05 66.27 40.08
N VAL A 300 -3.13 66.43 41.05
CA VAL A 300 -1.71 66.06 40.94
C VAL A 300 -1.52 64.56 40.67
N SER A 301 -2.51 63.73 41.04
CA SER A 301 -2.49 62.28 40.85
C SER A 301 -2.46 61.87 39.38
N VAL A 302 -2.98 62.70 38.46
CA VAL A 302 -3.01 62.41 37.02
C VAL A 302 -1.62 62.55 36.41
N ILE A 303 -0.87 63.58 36.80
CA ILE A 303 0.48 63.83 36.29
C ILE A 303 1.44 62.72 36.75
N GLU A 304 1.27 62.27 37.99
CA GLU A 304 2.05 61.16 38.55
C GLU A 304 1.71 59.82 37.87
N VAL A 305 0.42 59.53 37.66
CA VAL A 305 -0.02 58.34 36.91
C VAL A 305 0.43 58.40 35.45
N LEU A 306 0.41 59.56 34.80
CA LEU A 306 0.81 59.71 33.40
C LEU A 306 2.32 59.50 33.21
N ASN A 307 3.14 60.03 34.13
CA ASN A 307 4.59 59.80 34.13
C ASN A 307 4.94 58.34 34.44
N THR A 308 4.28 57.72 35.43
CA THR A 308 4.49 56.29 35.74
C THR A 308 4.04 55.38 34.59
N THR A 309 2.91 55.66 33.95
CA THR A 309 2.41 54.92 32.78
C THR A 309 3.36 55.06 31.60
N LYS A 310 3.89 56.27 31.34
CA LYS A 310 4.84 56.52 30.24
C LYS A 310 6.18 55.82 30.47
N ASN A 311 6.74 55.90 31.68
CA ASN A 311 8.02 55.27 32.01
C ASN A 311 7.90 53.75 31.96
N THR A 312 6.84 53.18 32.54
CA THR A 312 6.59 51.73 32.48
C THR A 312 6.32 51.24 31.05
N ALA A 313 5.63 52.03 30.22
CA ALA A 313 5.45 51.69 28.80
C ALA A 313 6.77 51.71 28.00
N ALA A 314 7.68 52.65 28.30
CA ALA A 314 9.00 52.70 27.70
C ALA A 314 9.87 51.51 28.11
N GLU A 315 9.87 51.16 29.40
CA GLU A 315 10.56 49.97 29.94
C GLU A 315 10.05 48.68 29.28
N VAL A 316 8.73 48.50 29.19
CA VAL A 316 8.13 47.32 28.56
C VAL A 316 8.48 47.26 27.07
N LYS A 317 8.55 48.41 26.38
CA LYS A 317 8.95 48.45 24.96
C LYS A 317 10.40 48.03 24.76
N GLU A 318 11.30 48.43 25.66
CA GLU A 318 12.70 48.00 25.64
C GLU A 318 12.83 46.51 25.94
N GLN A 319 12.13 46.01 26.96
CA GLN A 319 12.08 44.58 27.29
C GLN A 319 11.56 43.75 26.11
N LEU A 320 10.52 44.20 25.41
CA LEU A 320 10.01 43.53 24.21
C LEU A 320 11.03 43.52 23.06
N ALA A 321 11.85 44.56 22.93
CA ALA A 321 12.92 44.61 21.93
C ALA A 321 14.05 43.62 22.26
N VAL A 322 14.49 43.58 23.53
CA VAL A 322 15.47 42.60 24.02
C VAL A 322 14.95 41.18 23.83
N ALA A 323 13.71 40.91 24.24
CA ALA A 323 13.09 39.60 24.10
C ALA A 323 13.07 39.13 22.65
N ARG A 324 12.83 40.01 21.68
CA ARG A 324 12.89 39.69 20.25
C ARG A 324 14.28 39.25 19.80
N THR A 325 15.34 39.91 20.27
CA THR A 325 16.72 39.51 19.94
C THR A 325 17.09 38.17 20.57
N THR A 326 16.65 37.92 21.80
CA THR A 326 16.83 36.65 22.50
C THR A 326 16.08 35.52 21.79
N GLU A 327 14.84 35.77 21.35
CA GLU A 327 14.03 34.83 20.57
C GLU A 327 14.75 34.39 19.28
N MET A 328 15.36 35.32 18.55
CA MET A 328 16.15 34.98 17.35
C MET A 328 17.34 34.08 17.66
N LYS A 329 18.08 34.35 18.74
CA LYS A 329 19.23 33.52 19.16
C LYS A 329 18.79 32.11 19.55
N ILE A 330 17.72 32.00 20.33
CA ILE A 330 17.13 30.71 20.72
C ILE A 330 16.68 29.94 19.48
N ASN A 331 16.00 30.59 18.53
CA ASN A 331 15.58 29.93 17.30
C ASN A 331 16.78 29.44 16.49
N SER A 332 17.84 30.24 16.31
CA SER A 332 19.05 29.81 15.62
C SER A 332 19.69 28.57 16.25
N ALA A 333 19.71 28.46 17.58
CA ALA A 333 20.24 27.29 18.28
C ALA A 333 19.35 26.05 18.13
N ARG A 334 18.03 26.24 18.01
CA ARG A 334 17.08 25.15 17.75
C ARG A 334 17.25 24.60 16.33
N GLU A 335 17.46 25.47 15.36
CA GLU A 335 17.64 25.09 13.95
C GLU A 335 18.80 24.12 13.72
N GLU A 336 19.84 24.12 14.56
CA GLU A 336 20.94 23.14 14.47
C GLU A 336 20.47 21.68 14.60
N PHE A 337 19.40 21.43 15.37
CA PHE A 337 18.84 20.10 15.58
C PHE A 337 17.72 19.74 14.60
N ARG A 338 17.32 20.68 13.72
CA ARG A 338 16.28 20.43 12.71
C ARG A 338 16.52 19.16 11.88
N PRO A 339 17.75 18.80 11.44
CA PRO A 339 17.96 17.59 10.66
C PRO A 339 17.48 16.30 11.33
N VAL A 340 17.49 16.22 12.68
CA VAL A 340 16.94 15.06 13.41
C VAL A 340 15.42 15.02 13.31
N ALA A 341 14.78 16.17 13.41
CA ALA A 341 13.34 16.32 13.28
C ALA A 341 12.86 16.07 11.85
N THR A 342 13.56 16.60 10.84
CA THR A 342 13.30 16.36 9.43
C THR A 342 13.46 14.87 9.10
N ARG A 343 14.50 14.22 9.65
CA ARG A 343 14.67 12.77 9.52
C ARG A 343 13.49 12.01 10.13
N GLY A 344 13.08 12.37 11.34
CA GLY A 344 11.94 11.76 12.01
C GLY A 344 10.63 11.93 11.26
N SER A 345 10.35 13.12 10.72
CA SER A 345 9.12 13.38 9.96
C SER A 345 9.09 12.52 8.69
N VAL A 346 10.18 12.49 7.91
CA VAL A 346 10.28 11.63 6.71
C VAL A 346 10.03 10.16 7.06
N LEU A 347 10.63 9.64 8.11
CA LEU A 347 10.44 8.24 8.53
C LEU A 347 8.99 7.95 8.92
N TYR A 348 8.33 8.85 9.65
CA TYR A 348 6.94 8.70 10.03
C TYR A 348 6.01 8.66 8.81
N PHE A 349 6.16 9.59 7.87
CA PHE A 349 5.30 9.63 6.68
C PHE A 349 5.52 8.42 5.77
N ILE A 350 6.73 7.87 5.72
CA ILE A 350 6.95 6.57 5.03
C ILE A 350 6.17 5.45 5.74
N ILE A 351 6.20 5.38 7.08
CA ILE A 351 5.41 4.40 7.83
C ILE A 351 3.90 4.55 7.56
N VAL A 352 3.39 5.79 7.56
CA VAL A 352 1.97 6.08 7.30
C VAL A 352 1.60 5.72 5.87
N SER A 353 2.48 5.99 4.91
CA SER A 353 2.27 5.67 3.50
C SER A 353 2.10 4.16 3.24
N MET A 354 2.70 3.31 4.08
CA MET A 354 2.48 1.86 4.02
C MET A 354 1.05 1.44 4.35
N SER A 355 0.26 2.29 5.02
CA SER A 355 -1.16 1.99 5.28
C SER A 355 -2.03 2.01 4.00
N ILE A 356 -1.57 2.71 2.96
CA ILE A 356 -2.21 2.72 1.63
C ILE A 356 -2.00 1.37 0.92
N VAL A 357 -0.86 0.70 1.17
CA VAL A 357 -0.54 -0.61 0.59
C VAL A 357 -1.39 -1.70 1.23
N ASN A 358 -1.55 -1.64 2.56
CA ASN A 358 -2.41 -2.55 3.30
C ASN A 358 -2.96 -1.84 4.53
N TYR A 359 -4.29 -1.84 4.66
CA TYR A 359 -5.01 -1.21 5.76
C TYR A 359 -4.65 -1.77 7.14
N MET A 360 -4.01 -2.95 7.24
CA MET A 360 -3.51 -3.50 8.51
C MET A 360 -2.23 -2.84 9.00
N TYR A 361 -1.49 -2.12 8.15
CA TYR A 361 -0.19 -1.51 8.49
C TYR A 361 -0.27 -0.21 9.29
N GLN A 362 -1.43 0.05 9.89
CA GLN A 362 -1.68 1.23 10.71
C GLN A 362 -0.73 1.30 11.90
N THR A 363 -0.10 2.46 12.07
CA THR A 363 0.85 2.72 13.17
C THR A 363 0.46 4.03 13.80
N SER A 364 0.33 4.06 15.13
CA SER A 364 0.00 5.30 15.83
C SER A 364 1.19 6.24 15.87
N LEU A 365 0.90 7.55 15.87
CA LEU A 365 1.91 8.57 16.12
C LEU A 365 2.54 8.38 17.51
N VAL A 366 1.77 7.98 18.52
CA VAL A 366 2.26 7.73 19.89
C VAL A 366 3.34 6.65 19.91
N GLN A 367 3.11 5.50 19.25
CA GLN A 367 4.11 4.43 19.15
C GLN A 367 5.39 4.93 18.47
N PHE A 368 5.26 5.71 17.39
CA PHE A 368 6.42 6.29 16.70
C PHE A 368 7.20 7.25 17.60
N LEU A 369 6.49 8.14 18.30
CA LEU A 369 7.09 9.11 19.22
C LEU A 369 7.83 8.42 20.38
N GLU A 370 7.30 7.34 20.94
CA GLU A 370 8.02 6.55 21.94
C GLU A 370 9.34 5.97 21.39
N ARG A 371 9.33 5.47 20.14
CA ARG A 371 10.56 4.97 19.48
C ARG A 371 11.55 6.10 19.20
N PHE A 372 11.04 7.27 18.81
CA PHE A 372 11.85 8.46 18.60
C PHE A 372 12.56 8.88 19.89
N ASP A 373 11.85 8.94 21.01
CA ASP A 373 12.43 9.28 22.31
C ASP A 373 13.47 8.24 22.77
N LEU A 374 13.18 6.94 22.56
CA LEU A 374 14.14 5.85 22.83
C LEU A 374 15.41 5.94 21.97
N SER A 375 15.30 6.40 20.72
CA SER A 375 16.45 6.56 19.83
C SER A 375 17.43 7.61 20.35
N MET A 376 16.93 8.72 20.90
CA MET A 376 17.74 9.75 21.52
C MET A 376 18.38 9.23 22.81
N ALA A 377 17.63 8.49 23.63
CA ALA A 377 18.13 7.97 24.90
C ALA A 377 19.21 6.89 24.76
N ARG A 378 19.09 6.00 23.75
CA ARG A 378 19.96 4.83 23.57
C ARG A 378 21.11 5.03 22.57
N SER A 379 21.07 6.05 21.73
CA SER A 379 22.14 6.36 20.78
C SER A 379 23.42 6.84 21.48
N GLU A 380 24.56 6.69 20.80
CA GLU A 380 25.86 7.11 21.31
C GLU A 380 25.93 8.63 21.55
N LYS A 381 26.35 9.02 22.76
CA LYS A 381 26.46 10.43 23.15
C LYS A 381 27.76 11.03 22.63
N SER A 382 27.71 12.27 22.16
CA SER A 382 28.87 13.03 21.68
C SER A 382 28.76 14.50 22.08
N PRO A 383 29.86 15.15 22.51
CA PRO A 383 29.86 16.58 22.82
C PRO A 383 29.79 17.46 21.56
N VAL A 384 30.10 16.90 20.38
CA VAL A 384 30.03 17.62 19.10
C VAL A 384 28.63 17.44 18.51
N THR A 385 27.88 18.53 18.36
CA THR A 385 26.48 18.53 17.90
C THR A 385 26.29 17.77 16.58
N THR A 386 27.16 18.01 15.58
CA THR A 386 27.06 17.36 14.26
C THR A 386 27.26 15.83 14.33
N ARG A 387 28.20 15.34 15.15
CA ARG A 387 28.39 13.90 15.36
C ARG A 387 27.22 13.29 16.14
N ARG A 388 26.72 13.99 17.16
CA ARG A 388 25.55 13.56 17.94
C ARG A 388 24.33 13.40 17.04
N ILE A 389 24.06 14.36 16.15
CA ILE A 389 22.97 14.30 15.16
C ILE A 389 23.12 13.07 14.26
N SER A 390 24.33 12.78 13.77
CA SER A 390 24.59 11.60 12.93
C SER A 390 24.26 10.29 13.66
N PHE A 391 24.71 10.13 14.91
CA PHE A 391 24.44 8.92 15.69
C PHE A 391 22.97 8.73 16.02
N ILE A 392 22.25 9.82 16.35
CA ILE A 392 20.80 9.77 16.55
C ILE A 392 20.11 9.33 15.27
N ASN A 393 20.45 9.93 14.13
CA ASN A 393 19.84 9.61 12.85
C ASN A 393 20.08 8.17 12.40
N GLU A 394 21.30 7.65 12.58
CA GLU A 394 21.64 6.26 12.25
C GLU A 394 20.86 5.28 13.15
N TYR A 395 20.87 5.49 14.46
CA TYR A 395 20.15 4.63 15.41
C TYR A 395 18.63 4.68 15.17
N LEU A 396 18.07 5.88 15.00
CA LEU A 396 16.64 6.08 14.73
C LEU A 396 16.21 5.35 13.45
N THR A 397 16.98 5.49 12.37
CA THR A 397 16.68 4.83 11.09
C THR A 397 16.70 3.31 11.24
N TYR A 398 17.68 2.77 11.97
CA TYR A 398 17.79 1.32 12.19
C TYR A 398 16.70 0.77 13.11
N GLU A 399 16.37 1.46 14.20
CA GLU A 399 15.31 1.04 15.13
C GLU A 399 13.93 1.05 14.45
N ILE A 400 13.64 2.07 13.63
CA ILE A 400 12.40 2.14 12.86
C ILE A 400 12.34 1.06 11.79
N PHE A 401 13.45 0.84 11.06
CA PHE A 401 13.55 -0.26 10.11
C PHE A 401 13.24 -1.60 10.77
N LYS A 402 13.84 -1.87 11.93
CA LYS A 402 13.63 -3.09 12.72
C LYS A 402 12.17 -3.22 13.19
N TYR A 403 11.62 -2.16 13.77
CA TYR A 403 10.27 -2.14 14.29
C TYR A 403 9.22 -2.36 13.20
N LYS A 404 9.35 -1.65 12.06
CA LYS A 404 8.36 -1.71 10.98
C LYS A 404 8.49 -2.97 10.15
N SER A 405 9.71 -3.39 9.79
CA SER A 405 9.92 -4.61 8.99
C SER A 405 9.37 -5.87 9.66
N ARG A 406 9.33 -5.91 11.00
CA ARG A 406 8.69 -6.99 11.76
C ARG A 406 7.19 -7.13 11.45
N GLY A 407 6.48 -6.01 11.27
CA GLY A 407 5.02 -5.95 11.09
C GLY A 407 4.56 -5.86 9.64
N LEU A 408 5.45 -6.06 8.65
CA LEU A 408 5.14 -6.07 7.22
C LEU A 408 5.23 -7.48 6.67
N TYR A 409 4.38 -7.83 5.71
CA TYR A 409 4.52 -9.08 4.95
C TYR A 409 5.81 -9.04 4.14
N GLU A 410 6.45 -10.19 3.92
CA GLU A 410 7.72 -10.33 3.20
C GLU A 410 7.67 -9.69 1.81
N LYS A 411 6.52 -9.81 1.12
CA LYS A 411 6.26 -9.15 -0.18
C LYS A 411 6.48 -7.63 -0.14
N HIS A 412 6.18 -6.98 0.99
CA HIS A 412 6.24 -5.52 1.14
C HIS A 412 7.48 -5.03 1.89
N LYS A 413 8.21 -5.89 2.60
CA LYS A 413 9.41 -5.50 3.36
C LYS A 413 10.47 -4.88 2.45
N TYR A 414 10.76 -5.54 1.33
CA TYR A 414 11.78 -5.04 0.39
C TYR A 414 11.40 -3.68 -0.20
N MET A 415 10.13 -3.54 -0.62
CA MET A 415 9.57 -2.29 -1.11
C MET A 415 9.73 -1.16 -0.08
N PHE A 416 9.40 -1.42 1.18
CA PHE A 416 9.55 -0.45 2.27
C PHE A 416 11.01 -0.01 2.44
N VAL A 417 11.97 -0.93 2.42
CA VAL A 417 13.40 -0.60 2.56
C VAL A 417 13.92 0.22 1.37
N LEU A 418 13.49 -0.12 0.15
CA LEU A 418 13.85 0.65 -1.03
C LEU A 418 13.25 2.06 -0.99
N LEU A 419 11.97 2.18 -0.62
CA LEU A 419 11.30 3.48 -0.47
C LEU A 419 11.97 4.31 0.64
N LEU A 420 12.39 3.68 1.73
CA LEU A 420 13.14 4.29 2.82
C LEU A 420 14.45 4.89 2.31
N ALA A 421 15.25 4.14 1.56
CA ALA A 421 16.50 4.63 0.95
C ALA A 421 16.24 5.80 0.00
N LEU A 422 15.27 5.66 -0.91
CA LEU A 422 14.96 6.68 -1.91
C LEU A 422 14.50 7.99 -1.28
N LYS A 423 13.61 7.94 -0.28
CA LYS A 423 13.10 9.15 0.38
C LYS A 423 14.16 9.83 1.24
N ILE A 424 15.05 9.06 1.87
CA ILE A 424 16.21 9.59 2.59
C ILE A 424 17.18 10.31 1.64
N ASP A 425 17.46 9.73 0.48
CA ASP A 425 18.40 10.33 -0.49
C ASP A 425 17.77 11.51 -1.25
N LEU A 426 16.44 11.53 -1.41
CA LEU A 426 15.69 12.67 -1.92
C LEU A 426 15.77 13.85 -0.93
N GLU A 427 15.60 13.59 0.38
CA GLU A 427 15.77 14.62 1.42
C GLU A 427 17.20 15.17 1.46
N ARG A 428 18.21 14.30 1.30
CA ARG A 428 19.62 14.71 1.21
C ARG A 428 20.00 15.33 -0.15
N MET A 429 19.06 15.48 -1.08
CA MET A 429 19.30 16.01 -2.44
C MET A 429 20.36 15.23 -3.25
N HIS A 430 20.62 13.96 -2.91
CA HIS A 430 21.50 13.08 -3.69
C HIS A 430 20.81 12.61 -4.98
N ILE A 431 19.47 12.50 -4.93
CA ILE A 431 18.58 12.15 -6.02
C ILE A 431 17.61 13.31 -6.24
N THR A 432 17.39 13.68 -7.50
CA THR A 432 16.41 14.69 -7.87
C THR A 432 15.00 14.10 -7.97
N HIS A 433 13.97 14.95 -7.81
CA HIS A 433 12.58 14.50 -7.95
C HIS A 433 12.30 13.94 -9.36
N GLU A 434 12.92 14.50 -10.40
CA GLU A 434 12.83 14.01 -11.79
C GLU A 434 13.41 12.60 -11.93
N GLU A 435 14.62 12.35 -11.41
CA GLU A 435 15.23 11.01 -11.42
C GLU A 435 14.38 9.99 -10.64
N PHE A 436 13.77 10.41 -9.52
CA PHE A 436 12.86 9.57 -8.72
C PHE A 436 11.57 9.22 -9.50
N GLN A 437 10.95 10.20 -10.16
CA GLN A 437 9.76 9.97 -11.00
C GLN A 437 10.08 9.04 -12.17
N ASN A 438 11.24 9.23 -12.82
CA ASN A 438 11.71 8.38 -13.91
C ASN A 438 11.88 6.92 -13.45
N PHE A 439 12.44 6.68 -12.26
CA PHE A 439 12.58 5.34 -11.70
C PHE A 439 11.22 4.62 -11.50
N ILE A 440 10.24 5.33 -10.94
CA ILE A 440 8.92 4.76 -10.59
C ILE A 440 8.05 4.60 -11.84
N LYS A 441 7.81 5.69 -12.58
CA LYS A 441 6.90 5.70 -13.74
C LYS A 441 7.54 5.04 -14.97
N GLY A 442 8.83 5.25 -15.20
CA GLY A 442 9.48 4.90 -16.46
C GLY A 442 8.72 5.46 -17.67
N GLY A 443 8.81 4.78 -18.80
CA GLY A 443 8.13 5.19 -20.04
C GLY A 443 6.64 4.85 -20.11
N ALA A 444 5.98 4.54 -18.99
CA ALA A 444 4.57 4.12 -18.99
C ALA A 444 3.59 5.22 -19.44
N ALA A 445 3.98 6.49 -19.32
CA ALA A 445 3.18 7.64 -19.77
C ALA A 445 3.43 8.03 -21.24
N LEU A 446 4.38 7.36 -21.91
CA LEU A 446 4.74 7.67 -23.29
C LEU A 446 4.03 6.73 -24.27
N ASP A 447 3.43 7.32 -25.30
CA ASP A 447 2.85 6.58 -26.41
C ASP A 447 3.90 6.17 -27.43
N LEU A 448 3.80 4.94 -27.93
CA LEU A 448 4.73 4.39 -28.91
C LEU A 448 4.72 5.17 -30.24
N ASN A 449 3.58 5.76 -30.60
CA ASN A 449 3.38 6.49 -31.85
C ASN A 449 4.01 7.89 -31.84
N THR A 450 4.20 8.49 -30.66
CA THR A 450 4.83 9.81 -30.50
C THR A 450 6.35 9.71 -30.33
N CYS A 451 6.86 8.51 -30.05
CA CYS A 451 8.27 8.22 -29.83
C CYS A 451 9.06 7.95 -31.13
N PRO A 452 10.39 8.15 -31.13
CA PRO A 452 11.23 7.77 -32.26
C PRO A 452 11.15 6.26 -32.55
N PRO A 453 11.29 5.84 -33.82
CA PRO A 453 11.18 4.43 -34.17
C PRO A 453 12.34 3.60 -33.59
N LYS A 454 11.99 2.56 -32.84
CA LYS A 454 12.40 1.18 -33.13
C LYS A 454 13.76 0.96 -33.82
N PRO A 455 14.95 1.08 -33.18
CA PRO A 455 16.20 0.76 -33.87
C PRO A 455 16.29 -0.72 -34.31
N SER A 456 15.82 -1.64 -33.47
CA SER A 456 16.01 -3.08 -33.69
C SER A 456 14.84 -3.92 -33.18
N ARG A 457 14.57 -5.05 -33.85
CA ARG A 457 13.47 -5.97 -33.52
C ARG A 457 13.64 -6.73 -32.20
N TRP A 458 14.86 -6.82 -31.66
CA TRP A 458 15.12 -7.53 -30.40
C TRP A 458 14.84 -6.68 -29.15
N ILE A 459 14.70 -5.36 -29.30
CA ILE A 459 14.33 -4.44 -28.22
C ILE A 459 12.81 -4.42 -28.11
N THR A 460 12.30 -4.72 -26.90
CA THR A 460 10.87 -4.75 -26.64
C THR A 460 10.26 -3.35 -26.58
N ASP A 461 8.94 -3.27 -26.72
CA ASP A 461 8.20 -2.01 -26.66
C ASP A 461 8.37 -1.29 -25.34
N LEU A 462 8.22 -2.02 -24.25
CA LEU A 462 8.40 -1.48 -22.90
C LEU A 462 9.83 -0.97 -22.65
N THR A 463 10.86 -1.72 -23.08
CA THR A 463 12.26 -1.29 -22.88
C THR A 463 12.58 -0.05 -23.70
N TRP A 464 12.07 0.05 -24.93
CA TRP A 464 12.26 1.24 -25.75
C TRP A 464 11.62 2.48 -25.13
N LEU A 465 10.37 2.39 -24.69
CA LEU A 465 9.68 3.51 -24.02
C LEU A 465 10.45 3.96 -22.77
N ASN A 466 10.96 3.02 -21.97
CA ASN A 466 11.79 3.36 -20.80
C ASN A 466 13.10 4.06 -21.17
N ILE A 467 13.75 3.68 -22.29
CA ILE A 467 14.97 4.33 -22.76
C ILE A 467 14.69 5.75 -23.26
N VAL A 468 13.55 5.94 -23.94
CA VAL A 468 13.12 7.28 -24.40
C VAL A 468 12.84 8.17 -23.19
N GLU A 469 12.11 7.68 -22.19
CA GLU A 469 11.89 8.45 -20.97
C GLU A 469 13.20 8.72 -20.21
N LEU A 470 14.13 7.76 -20.18
CA LEU A 470 15.43 7.97 -19.56
C LEU A 470 16.22 9.11 -20.22
N SER A 471 16.02 9.35 -21.52
CA SER A 471 16.70 10.42 -22.26
C SER A 471 16.30 11.84 -21.84
N SER A 472 15.19 12.01 -21.10
CA SER A 472 14.79 13.30 -20.53
C SER A 472 15.79 13.79 -19.47
N LEU A 473 16.52 12.86 -18.84
CA LEU A 473 17.54 13.17 -17.84
C LEU A 473 18.84 13.64 -18.50
N ARG A 474 19.44 14.67 -17.91
CA ARG A 474 20.66 15.31 -18.44
C ARG A 474 21.82 14.34 -18.66
N GLN A 475 21.98 13.34 -17.79
CA GLN A 475 23.06 12.35 -17.87
C GLN A 475 22.87 11.33 -19.00
N PHE A 476 21.65 11.18 -19.53
CA PHE A 476 21.28 10.16 -20.52
C PHE A 476 20.75 10.76 -21.83
N GLN A 477 20.84 12.08 -22.02
CA GLN A 477 20.31 12.78 -23.19
C GLN A 477 20.73 12.17 -24.55
N TYR A 478 21.94 11.61 -24.64
CA TYR A 478 22.48 11.02 -25.86
C TYR A 478 22.27 9.50 -25.99
N ILE A 479 21.57 8.86 -25.05
CA ILE A 479 21.45 7.40 -25.00
C ILE A 479 20.80 6.83 -26.26
N ILE A 480 19.76 7.48 -26.79
CA ILE A 480 19.04 7.05 -28.00
C ILE A 480 20.00 6.97 -29.19
N GLN A 481 20.78 8.03 -29.42
CA GLN A 481 21.74 8.08 -30.54
C GLN A 481 22.87 7.04 -30.37
N GLN A 482 23.34 6.84 -29.14
CA GLN A 482 24.40 5.87 -28.85
C GLN A 482 23.93 4.42 -29.03
N VAL A 483 22.67 4.11 -28.74
CA VAL A 483 22.09 2.78 -28.95
C VAL A 483 21.97 2.48 -30.44
N ILE A 484 21.52 3.45 -31.24
CA ILE A 484 21.45 3.32 -32.70
C ILE A 484 22.84 3.09 -33.29
N THR A 485 23.85 3.83 -32.82
CA THR A 485 25.21 3.77 -33.37
C THR A 485 25.96 2.48 -32.97
N ASN A 486 25.77 2.00 -31.73
CA ASN A 486 26.53 0.89 -31.14
C ASN A 486 25.68 -0.35 -30.80
N GLU A 487 24.70 -0.68 -31.63
CA GLU A 487 23.72 -1.75 -31.38
C GLU A 487 24.36 -3.07 -30.92
N LYS A 488 25.42 -3.53 -31.60
CA LYS A 488 26.06 -4.83 -31.30
C LYS A 488 26.59 -4.92 -29.87
N MET A 489 27.20 -3.84 -29.35
CA MET A 489 27.74 -3.82 -27.99
C MET A 489 26.61 -3.88 -26.95
N TRP A 490 25.53 -3.12 -27.17
CA TRP A 490 24.35 -3.16 -26.31
C TRP A 490 23.69 -4.53 -26.31
N LYS A 491 23.59 -5.19 -27.47
CA LYS A 491 23.07 -6.55 -27.57
C LYS A 491 23.94 -7.56 -26.82
N THR A 492 25.27 -7.52 -26.99
CA THR A 492 26.18 -8.42 -26.27
C THR A 492 26.15 -8.19 -24.76
N TRP A 493 25.98 -6.96 -24.30
CA TRP A 493 25.80 -6.67 -22.88
C TRP A 493 24.44 -7.16 -22.37
N PHE A 494 23.37 -6.93 -23.13
CA PHE A 494 22.03 -7.39 -22.81
C PHE A 494 21.94 -8.92 -22.76
N ASP A 495 22.58 -9.66 -23.65
CA ASP A 495 22.50 -11.13 -23.70
C ASP A 495 23.24 -11.83 -22.54
N LYS A 496 23.98 -11.10 -21.69
CA LYS A 496 24.66 -11.68 -20.51
C LYS A 496 23.65 -12.11 -19.44
N ASP A 497 24.02 -13.15 -18.69
CA ASP A 497 23.21 -13.67 -17.58
C ASP A 497 23.10 -12.70 -16.40
N ALA A 498 24.10 -11.84 -16.18
CA ALA A 498 24.15 -10.83 -15.11
C ALA A 498 24.71 -9.51 -15.66
N PRO A 499 23.91 -8.73 -16.42
CA PRO A 499 24.35 -7.47 -17.01
C PRO A 499 24.77 -6.41 -15.97
N GLU A 500 24.25 -6.51 -14.74
CA GLU A 500 24.53 -5.62 -13.60
C GLU A 500 25.95 -5.74 -13.03
N GLU A 501 26.61 -6.89 -13.21
CA GLU A 501 28.02 -7.10 -12.83
C GLU A 501 28.98 -6.84 -14.00
N ALA A 502 28.45 -6.89 -15.23
CA ALA A 502 29.25 -6.64 -16.41
C ALA A 502 29.59 -5.15 -16.54
N MET A 503 30.73 -4.84 -17.14
CA MET A 503 31.05 -3.47 -17.53
C MET A 503 29.98 -2.93 -18.46
N PHE A 504 29.38 -1.80 -18.08
CA PHE A 504 28.39 -1.10 -18.89
C PHE A 504 29.02 -0.64 -20.20
N PRO A 505 28.28 -0.69 -21.33
CA PRO A 505 28.76 -0.16 -22.59
C PRO A 505 29.10 1.33 -22.47
N LEU A 506 30.17 1.77 -23.15
CA LEU A 506 30.60 3.18 -23.22
C LEU A 506 30.97 3.78 -21.84
N ASN A 507 30.76 5.10 -21.65
CA ASN A 507 31.16 5.85 -20.45
C ASN A 507 30.19 5.70 -19.25
N TYR A 508 29.16 4.85 -19.36
CA TYR A 508 28.17 4.69 -18.27
C TYR A 508 28.71 3.91 -17.05
N GLY A 509 29.90 3.31 -17.16
CA GLY A 509 30.57 2.63 -16.04
C GLY A 509 30.97 3.56 -14.89
N SER A 510 31.21 4.86 -15.14
CA SER A 510 31.60 5.84 -14.11
C SER A 510 30.43 6.44 -13.33
N LEU A 511 29.19 6.08 -13.68
CA LEU A 511 28.00 6.56 -12.97
C LEU A 511 27.93 6.00 -11.54
N ASP A 512 27.26 6.75 -10.66
CA ASP A 512 26.89 6.29 -9.33
C ASP A 512 25.88 5.14 -9.39
N VAL A 513 25.71 4.46 -8.26
CA VAL A 513 24.91 3.23 -8.20
C VAL A 513 23.43 3.48 -8.46
N PHE A 514 22.89 4.66 -8.11
CA PHE A 514 21.50 5.00 -8.42
C PHE A 514 21.28 5.27 -9.91
N ARG A 515 22.18 6.01 -10.58
CA ARG A 515 22.07 6.21 -12.04
C ARG A 515 22.32 4.92 -12.82
N LYS A 516 23.16 4.01 -12.31
CA LYS A 516 23.26 2.63 -12.82
C LYS A 516 21.96 1.84 -12.63
N LEU A 517 21.26 2.04 -11.51
CA LEU A 517 19.95 1.44 -11.26
C LEU A 517 18.90 1.94 -12.27
N LEU A 518 18.89 3.23 -12.61
CA LEU A 518 18.02 3.77 -13.68
C LEU A 518 18.28 3.11 -15.04
N LEU A 519 19.55 2.93 -15.39
CA LEU A 519 19.93 2.27 -16.65
C LEU A 519 19.48 0.80 -16.67
N ILE A 520 19.66 0.07 -15.58
CA ILE A 520 19.16 -1.31 -15.44
C ILE A 520 17.63 -1.36 -15.47
N ARG A 521 16.96 -0.41 -14.82
CA ARG A 521 15.48 -0.27 -14.85
C ARG A 521 14.94 -0.08 -16.26
N ALA A 522 15.67 0.60 -17.13
CA ALA A 522 15.26 0.82 -18.52
C ALA A 522 15.47 -0.43 -19.40
N TRP A 523 16.61 -1.11 -19.24
CA TRP A 523 17.00 -2.25 -20.10
C TRP A 523 16.54 -3.62 -19.61
N CYS A 524 16.73 -3.90 -18.31
CA CYS A 524 16.58 -5.21 -17.69
C CYS A 524 15.72 -5.11 -16.42
N PRO A 525 14.38 -5.03 -16.56
CA PRO A 525 13.49 -4.96 -15.40
C PRO A 525 13.65 -6.12 -14.41
N ASP A 526 14.08 -7.29 -14.88
CA ASP A 526 14.34 -8.48 -14.07
C ASP A 526 15.52 -8.32 -13.09
N ARG A 527 16.40 -7.34 -13.31
CA ARG A 527 17.62 -7.11 -12.50
C ARG A 527 17.53 -5.93 -11.55
N ILE A 528 16.39 -5.25 -11.51
CA ILE A 528 16.15 -4.12 -10.62
C ILE A 528 16.37 -4.56 -9.17
N MET A 529 15.71 -5.62 -8.71
CA MET A 529 15.82 -6.12 -7.32
C MET A 529 17.25 -6.38 -6.85
N VAL A 530 18.10 -6.93 -7.74
CA VAL A 530 19.50 -7.21 -7.43
C VAL A 530 20.29 -5.91 -7.33
N GLN A 531 20.12 -5.01 -8.29
CA GLN A 531 20.82 -3.73 -8.30
C GLN A 531 20.36 -2.80 -7.18
N SER A 532 19.07 -2.80 -6.82
CA SER A 532 18.55 -1.99 -5.73
C SER A 532 19.02 -2.48 -4.37
N LYS A 533 19.35 -3.77 -4.19
CA LYS A 533 20.05 -4.25 -2.97
C LYS A 533 21.44 -3.63 -2.83
N LYS A 534 22.19 -3.49 -3.93
CA LYS A 534 23.49 -2.79 -3.92
C LYS A 534 23.33 -1.31 -3.59
N TYR A 535 22.30 -0.67 -4.15
CA TYR A 535 21.97 0.71 -3.84
C TYR A 535 21.65 0.91 -2.35
N ILE A 536 20.78 0.07 -1.77
CA ILE A 536 20.46 0.09 -0.33
C ILE A 536 21.72 -0.09 0.52
N ALA A 537 22.57 -1.06 0.16
CA ALA A 537 23.80 -1.35 0.89
C ALA A 537 24.79 -0.18 0.86
N GLN A 538 24.85 0.60 -0.23
CA GLN A 538 25.70 1.79 -0.31
C GLN A 538 25.09 3.02 0.38
N SER A 539 23.78 3.24 0.25
CA SER A 539 23.10 4.43 0.78
C SER A 539 22.91 4.37 2.30
N MET A 540 22.40 3.23 2.82
CA MET A 540 22.07 3.06 4.25
C MET A 540 22.99 2.08 4.97
N GLY A 541 23.67 1.18 4.26
CA GLY A 541 24.56 0.15 4.82
C GLY A 541 24.07 -1.27 4.59
N THR A 542 24.98 -2.24 4.66
CA THR A 542 24.71 -3.67 4.37
C THR A 542 23.67 -4.30 5.29
N LYS A 543 23.58 -3.83 6.55
CA LYS A 543 22.62 -4.32 7.56
C LYS A 543 21.15 -4.14 7.14
N PHE A 544 20.86 -3.17 6.27
CA PHE A 544 19.50 -2.92 5.77
C PHE A 544 19.13 -3.82 4.58
N ALA A 545 20.12 -4.43 3.92
CA ALA A 545 19.91 -5.31 2.77
C ALA A 545 19.67 -6.77 3.18
N GLU A 546 19.96 -7.13 4.43
CA GLU A 546 19.79 -8.49 4.97
C GLU A 546 18.38 -8.70 5.53
N PRO A 547 17.79 -9.91 5.38
CA PRO A 547 16.47 -10.21 5.92
C PRO A 547 16.52 -10.22 7.46
N MET A 548 15.54 -9.55 8.07
CA MET A 548 15.42 -9.52 9.52
C MET A 548 14.68 -10.77 10.03
N LEU A 549 15.29 -11.49 10.98
CA LEU A 549 14.66 -12.60 11.68
C LEU A 549 13.78 -12.08 12.84
N LEU A 550 12.61 -12.68 13.01
CA LEU A 550 11.70 -12.39 14.11
C LEU A 550 12.27 -12.93 15.42
N ASN A 551 12.33 -12.08 16.45
CA ASN A 551 12.68 -12.48 17.81
C ASN A 551 11.50 -12.16 18.75
N PHE A 552 10.81 -13.20 19.22
CA PHE A 552 9.64 -13.07 20.09
C PHE A 552 10.00 -12.55 21.50
N GLU A 553 11.19 -12.86 22.01
CA GLU A 553 11.62 -12.42 23.33
C GLU A 553 11.86 -10.90 23.37
N ALA A 554 12.52 -10.36 22.34
CA ALA A 554 12.70 -8.92 22.19
C ALA A 554 11.35 -8.17 22.09
N MET A 555 10.34 -8.80 21.46
CA MET A 555 8.99 -8.24 21.37
C MET A 555 8.24 -8.28 22.70
N TYR A 556 8.40 -9.34 23.48
CA TYR A 556 7.84 -9.42 24.82
C TYR A 556 8.37 -8.29 25.72
N PHE A 557 9.69 -8.05 25.73
CA PHE A 557 10.29 -6.95 26.49
C PHE A 557 9.84 -5.56 26.03
N GLU A 558 9.40 -5.44 24.79
CA GLU A 558 8.83 -4.21 24.24
C GLU A 558 7.36 -4.00 24.66
N SER A 559 6.64 -5.09 24.93
CA SER A 559 5.20 -5.09 25.21
C SER A 559 4.85 -4.68 26.65
N ARG A 560 3.76 -3.92 26.80
CA ARG A 560 3.05 -3.61 28.05
C ARG A 560 1.74 -4.42 28.13
N ALA A 561 1.12 -4.45 29.30
CA ALA A 561 -0.14 -5.19 29.49
C ALA A 561 -1.29 -4.66 28.61
N LEU A 562 -1.35 -3.35 28.40
CA LEU A 562 -2.37 -2.68 27.56
C LEU A 562 -1.93 -2.49 26.10
N THR A 563 -0.80 -3.08 25.67
CA THR A 563 -0.38 -3.08 24.26
C THR A 563 -0.43 -4.52 23.74
N PRO A 564 -1.54 -4.95 23.13
CA PRO A 564 -1.65 -6.30 22.59
C PRO A 564 -0.63 -6.55 21.49
N MET A 565 -0.33 -7.81 21.23
CA MET A 565 0.53 -8.24 20.13
C MET A 565 -0.34 -8.92 19.08
N ILE A 566 -0.28 -8.44 17.83
CA ILE A 566 -1.05 -8.97 16.71
C ILE A 566 -0.11 -9.59 15.68
N CYS A 567 -0.35 -10.87 15.39
CA CYS A 567 0.26 -11.58 14.28
C CYS A 567 -0.62 -11.46 13.06
N PHE A 568 -0.04 -10.97 11.97
CA PHE A 568 -0.63 -11.13 10.64
C PHE A 568 -0.26 -12.51 10.13
N LEU A 569 -1.29 -13.32 9.93
CA LEU A 569 -1.19 -14.67 9.44
C LEU A 569 -0.98 -14.63 7.93
N SER A 570 -0.04 -15.45 7.50
CA SER A 570 0.17 -15.74 6.09
C SER A 570 -0.19 -17.19 5.88
N ILE A 571 -0.60 -17.53 4.67
CA ILE A 571 -1.07 -18.87 4.31
C ILE A 571 -0.02 -19.91 4.72
N GLY A 572 -0.35 -20.75 5.72
CA GLY A 572 0.52 -21.79 6.30
C GLY A 572 1.50 -21.42 7.38
N SER A 573 1.34 -20.23 7.98
CA SER A 573 2.14 -19.82 9.13
C SER A 573 1.27 -19.65 10.37
N ASP A 574 1.40 -20.56 11.34
CA ASP A 574 0.85 -20.39 12.68
C ASP A 574 1.95 -20.06 13.71
N PRO A 575 1.91 -18.91 14.39
CA PRO A 575 2.87 -18.54 15.45
C PRO A 575 2.58 -19.21 16.79
N THR A 576 1.41 -19.83 16.99
CA THR A 576 0.94 -20.39 18.26
C THR A 576 1.97 -21.28 18.98
N PRO A 577 2.60 -22.29 18.34
CA PRO A 577 3.55 -23.16 19.04
C PRO A 577 4.77 -22.38 19.57
N TYR A 578 5.20 -21.34 18.86
CA TYR A 578 6.32 -20.49 19.30
C TYR A 578 5.94 -19.62 20.50
N ILE A 579 4.71 -19.10 20.53
CA ILE A 579 4.18 -18.30 21.64
C ILE A 579 4.05 -19.17 22.91
N GLU A 580 3.51 -20.38 22.77
CA GLU A 580 3.40 -21.33 23.89
C GLU A 580 4.76 -21.77 24.42
N GLN A 581 5.72 -22.03 23.53
CA GLN A 581 7.08 -22.37 23.94
C GLN A 581 7.76 -21.21 24.68
N LEU A 582 7.57 -19.97 24.21
CA LEU A 582 8.07 -18.78 24.89
C LEU A 582 7.43 -18.61 26.27
N ALA A 583 6.11 -18.79 26.37
CA ALA A 583 5.40 -18.72 27.65
C ALA A 583 5.94 -19.74 28.65
N LYS A 584 6.18 -20.99 28.20
CA LYS A 584 6.80 -22.05 29.02
C LYS A 584 8.20 -21.68 29.48
N ARG A 585 9.04 -21.10 28.60
CA ARG A 585 10.40 -20.64 28.95
C ARG A 585 10.40 -19.50 29.96
N GLN A 586 9.41 -18.62 29.92
CA GLN A 586 9.23 -17.50 30.85
C GLN A 586 8.38 -17.88 32.09
N GLU A 587 8.05 -19.17 32.26
CA GLU A 587 7.25 -19.70 33.36
C GLU A 587 5.83 -19.11 33.50
N PHE A 588 5.27 -18.59 32.41
CA PHE A 588 3.88 -18.08 32.36
C PHE A 588 2.91 -19.13 31.81
N LYS A 589 1.68 -19.12 32.33
CA LYS A 589 0.57 -19.88 31.74
C LYS A 589 0.13 -19.19 30.43
N CYS A 590 -0.14 -19.98 29.40
CA CYS A 590 -0.72 -19.50 28.14
C CYS A 590 -1.98 -20.32 27.85
N LYS A 591 -3.10 -19.64 27.62
CA LYS A 591 -4.38 -20.25 27.25
C LYS A 591 -4.83 -19.65 25.91
N SER A 592 -5.24 -20.50 24.98
CA SER A 592 -5.66 -20.10 23.64
C SER A 592 -7.13 -20.40 23.38
N ILE A 593 -7.79 -19.54 22.59
CA ILE A 593 -9.15 -19.73 22.05
C ILE A 593 -9.11 -19.39 20.57
N SER A 594 -9.64 -20.29 19.74
CA SER A 594 -9.84 -20.00 18.31
C SER A 594 -11.19 -19.32 18.11
N MET A 595 -11.18 -18.12 17.54
CA MET A 595 -12.38 -17.34 17.27
C MET A 595 -13.18 -17.98 16.12
N GLY A 596 -14.50 -17.83 16.21
CA GLY A 596 -15.48 -18.43 15.33
C GLY A 596 -16.88 -18.19 15.89
N GLN A 597 -17.90 -18.78 15.26
CA GLN A 597 -19.28 -18.56 15.67
C GLN A 597 -19.51 -19.02 17.13
N GLY A 598 -19.95 -18.08 17.98
CA GLY A 598 -20.28 -18.33 19.40
C GLY A 598 -19.11 -18.39 20.38
N GLN A 599 -17.85 -18.24 19.93
CA GLN A 599 -16.67 -18.32 20.80
C GLN A 599 -16.43 -17.06 21.65
N GLU A 600 -17.11 -15.96 21.33
CA GLU A 600 -16.97 -14.65 21.99
C GLU A 600 -17.26 -14.72 23.51
N ILE A 601 -18.20 -15.56 23.93
CA ILE A 601 -18.56 -15.73 25.34
C ILE A 601 -17.39 -16.33 26.14
N HIS A 602 -16.70 -17.32 25.54
CA HIS A 602 -15.53 -17.95 26.15
C HIS A 602 -14.33 -16.99 26.16
N ALA A 603 -14.14 -16.25 25.07
CA ALA A 603 -13.10 -15.22 24.98
C ALA A 603 -13.26 -14.13 26.05
N ARG A 604 -14.49 -13.66 26.32
CA ARG A 604 -14.77 -12.70 27.40
C ARG A 604 -14.35 -13.25 28.77
N LYS A 605 -14.73 -14.50 29.09
CA LYS A 605 -14.34 -15.14 30.36
C LYS A 605 -12.83 -15.28 30.46
N LEU A 606 -12.18 -15.73 29.39
CA LEU A 606 -10.73 -15.89 29.34
C LEU A 606 -9.99 -14.57 29.59
N LEU A 607 -10.44 -13.47 28.97
CA LEU A 607 -9.82 -12.16 29.15
C LEU A 607 -9.95 -11.67 30.59
N VAL A 608 -11.13 -11.83 31.22
CA VAL A 608 -11.33 -11.47 32.64
C VAL A 608 -10.44 -12.30 33.55
N GLU A 609 -10.35 -13.61 33.34
CA GLU A 609 -9.44 -14.48 34.09
C GLU A 609 -7.97 -14.05 33.89
N ALA A 610 -7.57 -13.79 32.65
CA ALA A 610 -6.20 -13.41 32.31
C ALA A 610 -5.80 -12.06 32.92
N MET A 611 -6.71 -11.09 32.96
CA MET A 611 -6.50 -9.79 33.60
C MET A 611 -6.36 -9.90 35.12
N ASN A 612 -7.10 -10.80 35.77
CA ASN A 612 -7.05 -11.01 37.22
C ASN A 612 -5.81 -11.84 37.63
N GLU A 613 -5.57 -12.97 36.97
CA GLU A 613 -4.49 -13.90 37.32
C GLU A 613 -3.13 -13.50 36.74
N GLY A 614 -3.09 -12.75 35.63
CA GLY A 614 -1.86 -12.28 35.00
C GLY A 614 -1.18 -13.27 34.06
N PHE A 615 -1.93 -14.12 33.36
CA PHE A 615 -1.42 -15.06 32.37
C PHE A 615 -1.60 -14.53 30.92
N TRP A 616 -1.06 -15.26 29.93
CA TRP A 616 -1.14 -14.86 28.52
C TRP A 616 -2.39 -15.44 27.86
N ALA A 617 -3.20 -14.57 27.27
CA ALA A 617 -4.38 -14.96 26.50
C ALA A 617 -4.06 -14.88 25.00
N LEU A 618 -4.31 -15.96 24.26
CA LEU A 618 -4.12 -16.04 22.81
C LEU A 618 -5.47 -16.20 22.11
N LEU A 619 -5.88 -15.22 21.32
CA LEU A 619 -7.07 -15.31 20.46
C LEU A 619 -6.63 -15.57 19.02
N GLN A 620 -7.04 -16.71 18.48
CA GLN A 620 -6.69 -17.10 17.11
C GLN A 620 -7.81 -16.75 16.13
N ASN A 621 -7.49 -16.50 14.85
CA ASN A 621 -8.46 -16.28 13.78
C ASN A 621 -9.43 -15.10 14.01
N CYS A 622 -8.92 -14.00 14.55
CA CYS A 622 -9.73 -12.84 14.95
C CYS A 622 -10.50 -12.18 13.79
N HIS A 623 -10.09 -12.39 12.54
CA HIS A 623 -10.81 -11.94 11.34
C HIS A 623 -12.22 -12.54 11.22
N LEU A 624 -12.50 -13.68 11.86
CA LEU A 624 -13.81 -14.32 11.86
C LEU A 624 -14.82 -13.67 12.82
N SER A 625 -14.38 -12.82 13.75
CA SER A 625 -15.23 -12.19 14.78
C SER A 625 -14.87 -10.70 14.95
N LEU A 626 -15.19 -9.89 13.95
CA LEU A 626 -14.82 -8.46 13.89
C LEU A 626 -15.56 -7.61 14.93
N GLU A 627 -16.82 -7.92 15.23
CA GLU A 627 -17.61 -7.21 16.25
C GLU A 627 -16.95 -7.32 17.63
N TYR A 628 -16.48 -8.52 17.97
CA TYR A 628 -15.77 -8.73 19.23
C TYR A 628 -14.44 -7.97 19.30
N MET A 629 -13.74 -7.77 18.17
CA MET A 629 -12.54 -6.92 18.15
C MET A 629 -12.85 -5.46 18.47
N GLN A 630 -14.04 -4.95 18.10
CA GLN A 630 -14.49 -3.62 18.51
C GLN A 630 -14.78 -3.56 20.02
N GLU A 631 -15.34 -4.62 20.60
CA GLU A 631 -15.54 -4.68 22.05
C GLU A 631 -14.23 -4.71 22.83
N ILE A 632 -13.22 -5.47 22.36
CA ILE A 632 -11.88 -5.49 22.96
C ILE A 632 -11.28 -4.08 22.94
N LEU A 633 -11.43 -3.35 21.83
CA LEU A 633 -10.98 -1.96 21.73
C LEU A 633 -11.62 -1.09 22.81
N VAL A 634 -12.96 -1.15 22.97
CA VAL A 634 -13.68 -0.37 23.99
C VAL A 634 -13.19 -0.73 25.39
N LEU A 635 -13.04 -2.03 25.68
CA LEU A 635 -12.52 -2.51 26.97
C LEU A 635 -11.13 -1.97 27.27
N PHE A 636 -10.20 -2.00 26.32
CA PHE A 636 -8.84 -1.50 26.53
C PHE A 636 -8.82 0.03 26.75
N LEU A 637 -9.66 0.79 26.05
CA LEU A 637 -9.82 2.23 26.25
C LEU A 637 -10.42 2.57 27.62
N GLU A 638 -11.30 1.72 28.16
CA GLU A 638 -11.81 1.85 29.53
C GLU A 638 -10.74 1.53 30.57
N LEU A 639 -9.96 0.46 30.36
CA LEU A 639 -8.87 0.07 31.27
C LEU A 639 -7.79 1.15 31.37
N GLU A 640 -7.47 1.84 30.28
CA GLU A 640 -6.51 2.95 30.27
C GLU A 640 -6.98 4.14 31.14
N LYS A 641 -8.29 4.34 31.31
CA LYS A 641 -8.87 5.43 32.13
C LYS A 641 -8.86 5.17 33.64
N GLY A 642 -8.45 3.99 34.10
CA GLY A 642 -8.36 3.68 35.54
C GLY A 642 -8.77 2.26 35.94
N GLY A 643 -8.73 1.29 35.02
CA GLY A 643 -9.08 -0.11 35.32
C GLY A 643 -8.00 -0.86 36.11
N THR A 644 -8.41 -1.89 36.83
CA THR A 644 -7.51 -2.81 37.55
C THR A 644 -7.15 -4.00 36.68
N PHE A 645 -5.85 -4.22 36.43
CA PHE A 645 -5.34 -5.37 35.70
C PHE A 645 -3.95 -5.77 36.20
N ASN A 646 -3.59 -7.04 36.01
CA ASN A 646 -2.27 -7.55 36.37
C ASN A 646 -1.20 -7.08 35.36
N LYS A 647 -0.02 -6.68 35.84
CA LYS A 647 1.09 -6.21 34.99
C LYS A 647 1.69 -7.29 34.06
N ASN A 648 1.55 -8.56 34.42
CA ASN A 648 2.08 -9.69 33.66
C ASN A 648 1.12 -10.18 32.55
N PHE A 649 -0.14 -9.74 32.59
CA PHE A 649 -1.13 -10.03 31.55
C PHE A 649 -0.62 -9.59 30.17
N ARG A 650 -0.78 -10.45 29.17
CA ARG A 650 -0.51 -10.13 27.76
C ARG A 650 -1.61 -10.74 26.87
N LEU A 651 -2.07 -9.95 25.92
CA LEU A 651 -3.01 -10.38 24.89
C LEU A 651 -2.27 -10.58 23.56
N TRP A 652 -2.40 -11.79 23.02
CA TRP A 652 -1.91 -12.18 21.71
C TRP A 652 -3.09 -12.40 20.77
N LEU A 653 -3.02 -11.84 19.57
CA LEU A 653 -4.06 -11.92 18.55
C LEU A 653 -3.44 -12.51 17.28
N THR A 654 -4.12 -13.44 16.62
CA THR A 654 -3.76 -13.84 15.25
C THR A 654 -4.91 -13.53 14.30
N THR A 655 -4.60 -12.95 13.15
CA THR A 655 -5.60 -12.54 12.16
C THR A 655 -5.05 -12.57 10.75
N GLU A 656 -5.92 -12.82 9.77
CA GLU A 656 -5.65 -12.53 8.37
C GLU A 656 -5.97 -11.05 8.08
N GLU A 657 -5.62 -10.58 6.88
CA GLU A 657 -5.96 -9.24 6.44
C GLU A 657 -7.48 -9.10 6.24
N HIS A 658 -8.12 -8.14 6.92
CA HIS A 658 -9.53 -7.81 6.70
C HIS A 658 -9.84 -6.29 6.74
N GLU A 659 -10.46 -5.73 5.70
CA GLU A 659 -10.64 -4.27 5.51
C GLU A 659 -11.37 -3.57 6.67
N LYS A 660 -12.37 -4.25 7.24
CA LYS A 660 -13.18 -3.74 8.36
C LYS A 660 -12.54 -3.95 9.75
N PHE A 661 -11.29 -4.37 9.82
CA PHE A 661 -10.62 -4.57 11.11
C PHE A 661 -10.43 -3.21 11.83
N PRO A 662 -10.68 -3.10 13.16
CA PRO A 662 -10.64 -1.80 13.83
C PRO A 662 -9.26 -1.12 13.78
N ILE A 663 -9.18 0.03 13.10
CA ILE A 663 -7.95 0.82 12.92
C ILE A 663 -7.35 1.23 14.27
N SER A 664 -8.19 1.65 15.21
CA SER A 664 -7.76 2.04 16.56
C SER A 664 -7.09 0.89 17.31
N LEU A 665 -7.60 -0.35 17.17
CA LEU A 665 -6.98 -1.52 17.80
C LEU A 665 -5.62 -1.80 17.17
N LEU A 666 -5.52 -1.74 15.84
CA LEU A 666 -4.23 -1.86 15.15
C LEU A 666 -3.24 -0.80 15.65
N GLN A 667 -3.65 0.46 15.77
CA GLN A 667 -2.81 1.54 16.27
C GLN A 667 -2.27 1.33 17.70
N MET A 668 -2.96 0.56 18.55
CA MET A 668 -2.52 0.19 19.90
C MET A 668 -1.59 -1.03 19.93
N CYS A 669 -1.77 -1.96 18.99
CA CYS A 669 -1.05 -3.23 18.98
C CYS A 669 0.40 -3.12 18.49
N ILE A 670 1.26 -4.03 18.96
CA ILE A 670 2.54 -4.34 18.33
C ILE A 670 2.28 -5.38 17.23
N LYS A 671 2.73 -5.10 16.01
CA LYS A 671 2.48 -5.95 14.84
C LYS A 671 3.69 -6.81 14.52
N PHE A 672 3.44 -8.06 14.13
CA PHE A 672 4.45 -8.93 13.60
C PHE A 672 3.90 -9.92 12.56
N THR A 673 4.77 -10.41 11.69
CA THR A 673 4.50 -11.49 10.73
C THR A 673 5.43 -12.66 10.99
N ASN A 674 4.95 -13.90 10.83
CA ASN A 674 5.74 -15.12 11.01
C ASN A 674 5.97 -15.88 9.69
N GLU A 675 6.30 -15.17 8.61
CA GLU A 675 6.53 -15.79 7.31
C GLU A 675 7.89 -16.48 7.20
N ALA A 676 7.96 -17.55 6.39
CA ALA A 676 9.21 -18.18 6.03
C ALA A 676 10.06 -17.20 5.20
N PRO A 677 11.30 -16.89 5.61
CA PRO A 677 12.19 -16.12 4.76
C PRO A 677 12.47 -16.88 3.45
N SER A 678 12.56 -16.12 2.37
CA SER A 678 12.75 -16.66 1.03
C SER A 678 14.14 -17.25 0.82
N GLY A 679 14.23 -18.49 0.34
CA GLY A 679 15.45 -19.12 -0.17
C GLY A 679 15.72 -20.48 0.45
N ILE A 680 16.53 -21.31 -0.23
CA ILE A 680 16.86 -22.67 0.25
C ILE A 680 17.62 -22.61 1.58
N ARG A 681 18.61 -21.72 1.66
CA ARG A 681 19.36 -21.46 2.90
C ARG A 681 18.43 -21.14 4.07
N ALA A 682 17.46 -20.27 3.84
CA ALA A 682 16.58 -19.76 4.88
C ALA A 682 15.53 -20.81 5.30
N GLY A 683 14.98 -21.56 4.34
CA GLY A 683 14.09 -22.69 4.59
C GLY A 683 14.75 -23.81 5.41
N LEU A 684 15.95 -24.25 5.00
CA LEU A 684 16.72 -25.27 5.73
C LEU A 684 17.09 -24.80 7.13
N THR A 685 17.58 -23.56 7.26
CA THR A 685 17.91 -22.97 8.56
C THR A 685 16.70 -23.00 9.50
N ARG A 686 15.50 -22.66 9.00
CA ARG A 686 14.27 -22.71 9.80
C ARG A 686 13.92 -24.13 10.25
N THR A 687 13.94 -25.09 9.34
CA THR A 687 13.64 -26.50 9.66
C THR A 687 14.60 -27.05 10.71
N TYR A 688 15.90 -26.77 10.58
CA TYR A 688 16.91 -27.24 11.54
C TYR A 688 16.89 -26.48 12.87
N ILE A 689 16.50 -25.20 12.91
CA ILE A 689 16.25 -24.48 14.18
C ILE A 689 15.07 -25.10 14.94
N SER A 690 14.04 -25.54 14.23
CA SER A 690 12.88 -26.20 14.84
C SER A 690 13.12 -27.68 15.20
N MET A 691 14.23 -28.27 14.73
CA MET A 691 14.54 -29.67 14.94
C MET A 691 15.30 -29.87 16.27
N ASN A 692 14.84 -30.81 17.08
CA ASN A 692 15.55 -31.22 18.30
C ASN A 692 16.75 -32.11 17.94
N GLN A 693 17.82 -32.04 18.73
CA GLN A 693 19.01 -32.87 18.58
C GLN A 693 18.66 -34.38 18.64
N ASP A 694 17.69 -34.75 19.48
CA ASP A 694 17.16 -36.11 19.62
C ASP A 694 16.67 -36.72 18.29
N MET A 695 16.19 -35.90 17.34
CA MET A 695 15.73 -36.38 16.03
C MET A 695 16.88 -36.84 15.15
N LEU A 696 18.07 -36.22 15.26
CA LEU A 696 19.26 -36.67 14.52
C LEU A 696 19.90 -37.90 15.17
N ASP A 697 19.83 -37.98 16.50
CA ASP A 697 20.44 -39.07 17.28
C ASP A 697 19.54 -40.32 17.39
N TYR A 698 18.37 -40.32 16.74
CA TYR A 698 17.39 -41.41 16.81
C TYR A 698 17.92 -42.77 16.29
N SER A 699 18.65 -42.78 15.17
CA SER A 699 19.17 -44.01 14.56
C SER A 699 20.58 -43.83 14.03
N ASP A 700 21.46 -44.79 14.34
CA ASP A 700 22.84 -44.86 13.81
C ASP A 700 22.92 -45.48 12.40
N SER A 701 21.77 -45.79 11.77
CA SER A 701 21.76 -46.29 10.40
C SER A 701 22.37 -45.26 9.44
N LYS A 702 23.34 -45.69 8.62
CA LYS A 702 24.01 -44.85 7.62
C LYS A 702 23.04 -44.20 6.63
N GLN A 703 21.85 -44.78 6.45
CA GLN A 703 20.83 -44.31 5.52
C GLN A 703 19.94 -43.21 6.12
N TYR A 704 19.85 -43.11 7.45
CA TYR A 704 18.86 -42.27 8.13
C TYR A 704 19.13 -40.76 7.94
N ILE A 705 20.32 -40.30 8.30
CA ILE A 705 20.68 -38.86 8.23
C ILE A 705 20.59 -38.32 6.78
N PRO A 706 21.11 -39.01 5.74
CA PRO A 706 20.91 -38.60 4.34
C PRO A 706 19.46 -38.45 3.92
N LEU A 707 18.57 -39.35 4.38
CA LEU A 707 17.15 -39.31 4.05
C LEU A 707 16.41 -38.18 4.79
N ILE A 708 16.76 -37.90 6.05
CA ILE A 708 16.23 -36.74 6.78
C ILE A 708 16.64 -35.44 6.09
N TYR A 709 17.90 -35.33 5.64
CA TYR A 709 18.34 -34.19 4.85
C TYR A 709 17.57 -34.10 3.51
N ALA A 710 17.36 -35.21 2.80
CA ALA A 710 16.61 -35.23 1.54
C ALA A 710 15.12 -34.85 1.72
N ILE A 711 14.47 -35.28 2.79
CA ILE A 711 13.09 -34.87 3.14
C ILE A 711 13.04 -33.38 3.51
N SER A 712 14.02 -32.90 4.29
CA SER A 712 14.12 -31.47 4.65
C SER A 712 14.37 -30.58 3.44
N PHE A 713 15.16 -31.07 2.48
CA PHE A 713 15.39 -30.42 1.19
C PHE A 713 14.12 -30.42 0.34
N LEU A 714 13.40 -31.55 0.25
CA LEU A 714 12.11 -31.63 -0.44
C LEU A 714 11.08 -30.65 0.13
N HIS A 715 10.95 -30.60 1.46
CA HIS A 715 10.07 -29.67 2.15
C HIS A 715 10.37 -28.22 1.74
N THR A 716 11.66 -27.86 1.72
CA THR A 716 12.11 -26.52 1.33
C THR A 716 11.80 -26.24 -0.14
N ILE A 717 12.09 -27.17 -1.07
CA ILE A 717 11.86 -26.97 -2.51
C ILE A 717 10.37 -26.83 -2.83
N VAL A 718 9.54 -27.66 -2.22
CA VAL A 718 8.09 -27.66 -2.43
C VAL A 718 7.47 -26.32 -1.96
N GLN A 719 7.95 -25.77 -0.84
CA GLN A 719 7.59 -24.42 -0.37
C GLN A 719 8.11 -23.31 -1.32
N GLU A 720 9.38 -23.39 -1.71
CA GLU A 720 10.04 -22.36 -2.51
C GLU A 720 9.50 -22.29 -3.95
N ARG A 721 9.07 -23.42 -4.53
CA ARG A 721 8.47 -23.46 -5.87
C ARG A 721 7.22 -22.61 -6.00
N ARG A 722 6.50 -22.32 -4.90
CA ARG A 722 5.33 -21.42 -4.88
C ARG A 722 5.65 -20.03 -5.44
N LYS A 723 6.91 -19.57 -5.33
CA LYS A 723 7.35 -18.24 -5.82
C LYS A 723 7.20 -18.08 -7.33
N PHE A 724 7.32 -19.17 -8.08
CA PHE A 724 7.29 -19.13 -9.54
C PHE A 724 5.86 -19.19 -10.12
N GLY A 725 4.83 -19.08 -9.28
CA GLY A 725 3.43 -19.11 -9.71
C GLY A 725 3.11 -20.39 -10.50
N PRO A 726 2.37 -20.30 -11.62
CA PRO A 726 1.95 -21.45 -12.44
C PRO A 726 3.07 -22.31 -13.02
N LEU A 727 4.31 -21.80 -13.13
CA LEU A 727 5.48 -22.60 -13.52
C LEU A 727 5.96 -23.52 -12.38
N GLY A 728 5.77 -23.05 -11.15
CA GLY A 728 6.10 -23.79 -9.93
C GLY A 728 5.02 -24.81 -9.57
N TRP A 729 3.81 -24.29 -9.32
CA TRP A 729 2.59 -25.02 -8.99
C TRP A 729 1.40 -24.35 -9.69
N ASN A 730 0.50 -25.12 -10.27
CA ASN A 730 -0.74 -24.60 -10.85
C ASN A 730 -1.59 -23.89 -9.79
N ILE A 731 -1.66 -24.47 -8.59
CA ILE A 731 -2.35 -23.91 -7.41
C ILE A 731 -1.33 -23.71 -6.28
N PRO A 732 -1.31 -22.55 -5.60
CA PRO A 732 -0.37 -22.31 -4.52
C PRO A 732 -0.75 -23.10 -3.24
N TYR A 733 -0.24 -24.32 -3.11
CA TYR A 733 -0.49 -25.19 -1.96
C TYR A 733 0.23 -24.75 -0.69
N GLU A 734 -0.33 -25.18 0.44
CA GLU A 734 0.19 -24.94 1.77
C GLU A 734 0.87 -26.20 2.32
N PHE A 735 2.17 -26.10 2.58
CA PHE A 735 2.98 -27.19 3.14
C PHE A 735 3.59 -26.73 4.46
N ASN A 736 3.25 -27.42 5.54
CA ASN A 736 3.55 -27.02 6.91
C ASN A 736 4.64 -27.90 7.53
N SER A 737 5.18 -27.46 8.67
CA SER A 737 6.16 -28.24 9.44
C SER A 737 5.58 -29.58 9.93
N ALA A 738 4.26 -29.68 10.08
CA ALA A 738 3.58 -30.93 10.40
C ALA A 738 3.76 -31.99 9.31
N ASP A 739 3.73 -31.61 8.03
CA ASP A 739 3.92 -32.56 6.91
C ASP A 739 5.36 -33.08 6.85
N TRP A 740 6.33 -32.21 7.18
CA TRP A 740 7.74 -32.60 7.36
C TRP A 740 7.91 -33.55 8.55
N LEU A 741 7.35 -33.21 9.71
CA LEU A 741 7.47 -34.03 10.92
C LEU A 741 6.84 -35.42 10.72
N ALA A 742 5.64 -35.48 10.13
CA ALA A 742 4.98 -36.74 9.80
C ALA A 742 5.82 -37.61 8.84
N SER A 743 6.49 -36.98 7.87
CA SER A 743 7.40 -37.67 6.95
C SER A 743 8.63 -38.23 7.65
N CYS A 744 9.22 -37.48 8.59
CA CYS A 744 10.35 -37.95 9.40
C CYS A 744 9.95 -39.10 10.34
N LEU A 745 8.80 -39.00 11.01
CA LEU A 745 8.27 -40.05 11.90
C LEU A 745 7.94 -41.33 11.11
N PHE A 746 7.35 -41.20 9.92
CA PHE A 746 7.12 -42.34 9.04
C PHE A 746 8.43 -43.01 8.63
N LEU A 747 9.46 -42.21 8.28
CA LEU A 747 10.77 -42.76 7.93
C LEU A 747 11.39 -43.54 9.09
N GLN A 748 11.29 -43.04 10.32
CA GLN A 748 11.75 -43.73 11.53
C GLN A 748 11.06 -45.09 11.68
N ASN A 749 9.73 -45.11 11.68
CA ASN A 749 8.96 -46.36 11.77
C ASN A 749 9.28 -47.33 10.63
N HIS A 750 9.42 -46.81 9.41
CA HIS A 750 9.70 -47.65 8.24
C HIS A 750 11.11 -48.25 8.29
N LEU A 751 12.10 -47.54 8.82
CA LEU A 751 13.45 -48.05 9.02
C LEU A 751 13.53 -49.10 10.13
N ASP A 752 12.74 -48.94 11.19
CA ASP A 752 12.64 -49.94 12.28
C ASP A 752 12.01 -51.25 11.79
N GLU A 753 11.01 -51.16 10.91
CA GLU A 753 10.36 -52.33 10.30
C GLU A 753 11.12 -52.92 9.11
N ALA A 754 12.10 -52.20 8.56
CA ALA A 754 12.82 -52.63 7.36
C ALA A 754 13.80 -53.77 7.64
N ASP A 755 13.62 -54.87 6.91
CA ASP A 755 14.50 -56.04 6.94
C ASP A 755 15.89 -55.66 6.39
N THR A 756 16.96 -55.85 7.19
CA THR A 756 18.34 -55.44 6.84
C THR A 756 18.88 -56.08 5.55
N LYS A 757 18.23 -57.14 5.04
CA LYS A 757 18.58 -57.86 3.81
C LYS A 757 17.79 -57.43 2.56
N LYS A 758 16.59 -56.83 2.70
CA LYS A 758 15.73 -56.45 1.57
C LYS A 758 15.89 -54.99 1.14
N GLY A 759 16.49 -54.15 1.99
CA GLY A 759 16.65 -52.72 1.73
C GLY A 759 15.34 -51.94 1.85
N LEU A 760 15.41 -50.63 1.61
CA LEU A 760 14.28 -49.70 1.68
C LEU A 760 13.29 -49.91 0.52
N SER A 761 11.99 -49.96 0.82
CA SER A 761 10.95 -49.99 -0.22
C SER A 761 10.73 -48.59 -0.80
N TRP A 762 11.41 -48.27 -1.89
CA TRP A 762 11.25 -46.98 -2.56
C TRP A 762 9.82 -46.71 -3.03
N THR A 763 9.08 -47.74 -3.45
CA THR A 763 7.68 -47.57 -3.86
C THR A 763 6.83 -47.09 -2.70
N THR A 764 7.02 -47.67 -1.51
CA THR A 764 6.29 -47.27 -0.30
C THR A 764 6.67 -45.85 0.13
N LEU A 765 7.96 -45.53 0.18
CA LEU A 765 8.43 -44.20 0.57
C LEU A 765 7.95 -43.12 -0.40
N ARG A 766 8.05 -43.36 -1.72
CA ARG A 766 7.56 -42.41 -2.74
C ARG A 766 6.05 -42.22 -2.68
N TYR A 767 5.30 -43.29 -2.44
CA TYR A 767 3.85 -43.21 -2.27
C TYR A 767 3.48 -42.39 -1.02
N MET A 768 4.11 -42.67 0.12
CA MET A 768 3.83 -41.94 1.35
C MET A 768 4.17 -40.46 1.26
N LEU A 769 5.32 -40.11 0.67
CA LEU A 769 5.70 -38.72 0.47
C LEU A 769 4.83 -38.02 -0.59
N GLY A 770 4.68 -38.64 -1.76
CA GLY A 770 4.07 -38.02 -2.95
C GLY A 770 2.55 -38.07 -3.02
N GLU A 771 1.91 -39.12 -2.47
CA GLU A 771 0.45 -39.30 -2.52
C GLU A 771 -0.24 -38.96 -1.19
N VAL A 772 0.39 -39.26 -0.05
CA VAL A 772 -0.27 -39.17 1.27
C VAL A 772 0.12 -37.90 2.03
N HIS A 773 1.40 -37.72 2.38
CA HIS A 773 1.84 -36.62 3.25
C HIS A 773 1.77 -35.27 2.53
N TYR A 774 2.59 -35.09 1.48
CA TYR A 774 2.53 -33.87 0.68
C TYR A 774 1.39 -33.95 -0.35
N GLY A 775 1.16 -35.13 -0.93
CA GLY A 775 0.11 -35.36 -1.92
C GLY A 775 -1.31 -35.15 -1.41
N GLY A 776 -1.58 -35.40 -0.13
CA GLY A 776 -2.90 -35.18 0.47
C GLY A 776 -3.34 -33.71 0.47
N ARG A 777 -2.39 -32.76 0.31
CA ARG A 777 -2.66 -31.32 0.17
C ARG A 777 -2.89 -30.90 -1.28
N VAL A 778 -2.41 -31.70 -2.24
CA VAL A 778 -2.39 -31.36 -3.66
C VAL A 778 -3.70 -31.82 -4.32
N THR A 779 -4.41 -30.87 -4.91
CA THR A 779 -5.74 -31.11 -5.49
C THR A 779 -5.72 -31.30 -7.02
N ASP A 780 -4.73 -30.71 -7.70
CA ASP A 780 -4.62 -30.73 -9.17
C ASP A 780 -3.80 -31.94 -9.63
N ASP A 781 -4.30 -32.65 -10.64
CA ASP A 781 -3.69 -33.89 -11.12
C ASP A 781 -2.30 -33.67 -11.76
N PHE A 782 -2.07 -32.53 -12.41
CA PHE A 782 -0.78 -32.22 -13.02
C PHE A 782 0.25 -31.82 -11.97
N ASP A 783 -0.16 -31.08 -10.94
CA ASP A 783 0.70 -30.78 -9.79
C ASP A 783 1.03 -32.04 -8.99
N LYS A 784 0.07 -32.97 -8.84
CA LYS A 784 0.30 -34.27 -8.22
C LYS A 784 1.30 -35.11 -9.01
N LYS A 785 1.18 -35.11 -10.34
CA LYS A 785 2.16 -35.73 -11.26
C LYS A 785 3.55 -35.11 -11.11
N LEU A 786 3.64 -33.78 -10.92
CA LEU A 786 4.90 -33.08 -10.66
C LEU A 786 5.55 -33.54 -9.35
N LEU A 787 4.78 -33.56 -8.25
CA LEU A 787 5.27 -34.00 -6.94
C LEU A 787 5.78 -35.44 -6.97
N ASN A 788 5.02 -36.35 -7.58
CA ASN A 788 5.43 -37.74 -7.76
C ASN A 788 6.70 -37.87 -8.62
N THR A 789 6.89 -36.98 -9.59
CA THR A 789 8.12 -36.94 -10.39
C THR A 789 9.33 -36.53 -9.55
N PHE A 790 9.19 -35.55 -8.64
CA PHE A 790 10.24 -35.24 -7.66
C PHE A 790 10.58 -36.45 -6.79
N CYS A 791 9.56 -37.11 -6.24
CA CYS A 791 9.76 -38.31 -5.42
C CYS A 791 10.48 -39.43 -6.20
N LYS A 792 10.13 -39.61 -7.48
CA LYS A 792 10.73 -40.62 -8.37
C LYS A 792 12.19 -40.32 -8.70
N VAL A 793 12.54 -39.06 -8.99
CA VAL A 793 13.89 -38.66 -9.39
C VAL A 793 14.84 -38.62 -8.21
N TRP A 794 14.39 -38.11 -7.05
CA TRP A 794 15.26 -37.98 -5.89
C TRP A 794 15.37 -39.27 -5.08
N PHE A 795 14.26 -39.90 -4.69
CA PHE A 795 14.29 -41.05 -3.77
C PHE A 795 14.58 -42.36 -4.51
N THR A 796 15.84 -42.59 -4.83
CA THR A 796 16.39 -43.81 -5.44
C THR A 796 17.65 -44.23 -4.68
N ASP A 797 18.14 -45.46 -4.90
CA ASP A 797 19.41 -45.92 -4.31
C ASP A 797 20.60 -45.01 -4.65
N HIS A 798 20.49 -44.21 -5.72
CA HIS A 798 21.49 -43.22 -6.09
C HIS A 798 21.69 -42.11 -5.04
N ILE A 799 20.75 -41.87 -4.11
CA ILE A 799 20.92 -40.90 -3.01
C ILE A 799 22.18 -41.18 -2.19
N PHE A 800 22.53 -42.45 -2.01
CA PHE A 800 23.65 -42.86 -1.16
C PHE A 800 25.00 -42.82 -1.88
N ALA A 801 25.02 -42.51 -3.18
CA ALA A 801 26.26 -42.38 -3.95
C ALA A 801 26.94 -41.03 -3.66
N GLU A 802 28.27 -41.02 -3.56
CA GLU A 802 29.06 -39.79 -3.31
C GLU A 802 28.93 -38.74 -4.44
N ASP A 803 28.57 -39.20 -5.64
CA ASP A 803 28.33 -38.36 -6.83
C ASP A 803 26.93 -37.74 -6.85
N PHE A 804 26.04 -38.12 -5.92
CA PHE A 804 24.69 -37.60 -5.92
C PHE A 804 24.66 -36.13 -5.52
N CYS A 805 24.04 -35.32 -6.38
CA CYS A 805 23.71 -33.94 -6.08
C CYS A 805 22.30 -33.65 -6.56
N PHE A 806 21.54 -32.89 -5.78
CA PHE A 806 20.23 -32.39 -6.22
C PHE A 806 20.39 -31.46 -7.42
N TYR A 807 21.43 -30.63 -7.38
CA TYR A 807 21.91 -29.78 -8.46
C TYR A 807 23.36 -29.36 -8.17
N LYS A 808 24.11 -28.88 -9.17
CA LYS A 808 25.51 -28.45 -9.03
C LYS A 808 25.70 -27.55 -7.79
N GLY A 809 26.50 -28.00 -6.83
CA GLY A 809 26.77 -27.30 -5.57
C GLY A 809 25.85 -27.66 -4.39
N TYR A 810 24.75 -28.38 -4.62
CA TYR A 810 23.81 -28.85 -3.59
C TYR A 810 23.92 -30.37 -3.43
N LYS A 811 24.89 -30.77 -2.59
CA LYS A 811 25.09 -32.17 -2.19
C LYS A 811 24.33 -32.49 -0.91
N ILE A 812 24.24 -33.79 -0.60
CA ILE A 812 23.78 -34.24 0.71
C ILE A 812 24.87 -33.97 1.73
N ILE A 813 24.48 -33.41 2.86
CA ILE A 813 25.37 -33.06 3.97
C ILE A 813 25.01 -33.97 5.14
N VAL A 814 26.03 -34.51 5.80
CA VAL A 814 25.88 -35.42 6.94
C VAL A 814 26.71 -34.91 8.11
N TYR A 815 26.04 -34.30 9.08
CA TYR A 815 26.58 -33.93 10.39
C TYR A 815 25.77 -34.57 11.51
N LYS A 816 26.37 -34.75 12.68
CA LYS A 816 25.68 -35.24 13.89
C LYS A 816 25.06 -34.12 14.72
N GLN A 817 25.64 -32.92 14.73
CA GLN A 817 25.12 -31.79 15.51
C GLN A 817 24.32 -30.81 14.64
N VAL A 818 23.21 -30.29 15.19
CA VAL A 818 22.41 -29.24 14.52
C VAL A 818 23.22 -27.95 14.29
N THR A 819 24.10 -27.59 15.22
CA THR A 819 24.94 -26.38 15.14
C THR A 819 25.85 -26.38 13.90
N GLU A 820 26.43 -27.52 13.57
CA GLU A 820 27.29 -27.70 12.38
C GLU A 820 26.50 -27.48 11.07
N TYR A 821 25.26 -27.97 11.00
CA TYR A 821 24.36 -27.65 9.88
C TYR A 821 24.11 -26.15 9.77
N LEU A 822 23.80 -25.47 10.88
CA LEU A 822 23.53 -24.02 10.89
C LEU A 822 24.74 -23.19 10.46
N GLU A 823 25.96 -23.59 10.84
CA GLU A 823 27.19 -22.93 10.37
C GLU A 823 27.42 -23.16 8.87
N HIS A 824 27.23 -24.39 8.38
CA HIS A 824 27.34 -24.68 6.96
C HIS A 824 26.29 -23.89 6.15
N PHE A 825 25.05 -23.78 6.63
CA PHE A 825 24.02 -23.00 5.95
C PHE A 825 24.37 -21.52 5.83
N LYS A 826 25.07 -20.93 6.81
CA LYS A 826 25.55 -19.53 6.70
C LYS A 826 26.51 -19.33 5.53
N SER A 827 27.31 -20.35 5.18
CA SER A 827 28.25 -20.30 4.05
C SER A 827 27.60 -20.46 2.67
N MET A 828 26.33 -20.91 2.61
CA MET A 828 25.59 -21.04 1.35
C MET A 828 25.24 -19.67 0.74
N ALA A 829 25.13 -19.65 -0.59
CA ALA A 829 24.73 -18.45 -1.32
C ALA A 829 23.32 -17.96 -0.88
N PRO A 830 23.10 -16.64 -0.77
CA PRO A 830 21.81 -16.09 -0.40
C PRO A 830 20.79 -16.09 -1.55
N THR A 831 21.22 -16.35 -2.79
CA THR A 831 20.36 -16.39 -3.97
C THR A 831 20.61 -17.69 -4.72
N ASP A 832 19.56 -18.49 -4.83
CA ASP A 832 19.60 -19.82 -5.45
C ASP A 832 19.28 -19.73 -6.95
N VAL A 833 19.86 -20.64 -7.73
CA VAL A 833 19.59 -20.71 -9.18
C VAL A 833 18.33 -21.55 -9.47
N PRO A 834 17.47 -21.16 -10.44
CA PRO A 834 16.19 -21.82 -10.70
C PRO A 834 16.24 -23.31 -10.98
N GLN A 835 17.36 -23.78 -11.53
CA GLN A 835 17.57 -25.17 -11.86
C GLN A 835 17.60 -26.08 -10.63
N VAL A 836 17.93 -25.56 -9.45
CA VAL A 836 17.86 -26.31 -8.19
C VAL A 836 16.41 -26.72 -7.89
N TYR A 837 15.44 -25.88 -8.25
CA TYR A 837 14.02 -26.18 -8.14
C TYR A 837 13.50 -27.04 -9.29
N GLY A 838 14.32 -27.43 -10.26
CA GLY A 838 13.89 -28.13 -11.47
C GLY A 838 13.37 -27.21 -12.59
N LEU A 839 13.56 -25.89 -12.49
CA LEU A 839 13.09 -24.90 -13.49
C LEU A 839 14.19 -24.40 -14.44
N HIS A 840 13.81 -23.74 -15.52
CA HIS A 840 14.74 -23.04 -16.43
C HIS A 840 15.14 -21.66 -15.86
N THR A 841 16.26 -21.06 -16.31
CA THR A 841 16.70 -19.72 -15.86
C THR A 841 15.65 -18.64 -16.07
N ASN A 842 14.89 -18.74 -17.17
CA ASN A 842 13.82 -17.81 -17.52
C ASN A 842 12.73 -17.72 -16.45
N ALA A 843 12.53 -18.76 -15.63
CA ALA A 843 11.56 -18.70 -14.55
C ALA A 843 11.90 -17.61 -13.51
N ASN A 844 13.19 -17.38 -13.25
CA ASN A 844 13.60 -16.26 -12.39
C ASN A 844 13.35 -14.91 -13.06
N ILE A 845 13.56 -14.81 -14.38
CA ILE A 845 13.30 -13.56 -15.12
C ILE A 845 11.81 -13.20 -15.00
N THR A 846 10.91 -14.16 -15.23
CA THR A 846 9.46 -13.96 -15.05
C THR A 846 9.12 -13.56 -13.62
N TYR A 847 9.65 -14.29 -12.63
CA TYR A 847 9.42 -13.99 -11.21
C TYR A 847 9.89 -12.58 -10.83
N GLN A 848 11.14 -12.22 -11.15
CA GLN A 848 11.72 -10.92 -10.80
C GLN A 848 11.01 -9.77 -11.55
N THR A 849 10.62 -9.98 -12.80
CA THR A 849 9.90 -8.98 -13.59
C THR A 849 8.52 -8.72 -12.99
N ASN A 850 7.77 -9.78 -12.65
CA ASN A 850 6.45 -9.64 -12.02
C ASN A 850 6.58 -8.99 -10.64
N ALA A 851 7.49 -9.50 -9.78
CA ALA A 851 7.71 -8.93 -8.46
C ALA A 851 8.13 -7.46 -8.50
N THR A 852 8.94 -7.06 -9.48
CA THR A 852 9.34 -5.66 -9.65
C THR A 852 8.20 -4.79 -10.18
N THR A 853 7.41 -5.29 -11.12
CA THR A 853 6.25 -4.57 -11.66
C THR A 853 5.20 -4.35 -10.58
N ASP A 854 4.94 -5.37 -9.76
CA ASP A 854 4.06 -5.28 -8.59
C ASP A 854 4.61 -4.29 -7.56
N MET A 855 5.92 -4.34 -7.26
CA MET A 855 6.56 -3.40 -6.35
C MET A 855 6.46 -1.95 -6.85
N LEU A 856 6.77 -1.69 -8.12
CA LEU A 856 6.75 -0.35 -8.70
C LEU A 856 5.32 0.20 -8.83
N SER A 857 4.34 -0.65 -9.16
CA SER A 857 2.93 -0.25 -9.20
C SER A 857 2.40 0.10 -7.80
N GLN A 858 2.78 -0.67 -6.77
CA GLN A 858 2.49 -0.31 -5.38
C GLN A 858 3.22 0.97 -4.93
N MET A 859 4.47 1.18 -5.33
CA MET A 859 5.17 2.44 -5.05
C MET A 859 4.52 3.64 -5.74
N LEU A 860 3.97 3.44 -6.94
CA LEU A 860 3.21 4.45 -7.67
C LEU A 860 1.89 4.74 -6.98
N SER A 861 1.17 3.73 -6.46
CA SER A 861 -0.09 3.93 -5.73
C SER A 861 0.09 4.68 -4.41
N ILE A 862 1.28 4.62 -3.81
CA ILE A 862 1.66 5.42 -2.64
C ILE A 862 1.88 6.90 -3.00
N GLN A 863 2.27 7.20 -4.25
CA GLN A 863 2.43 8.60 -4.64
C GLN A 863 1.05 9.28 -4.72
N PRO A 864 0.94 10.55 -4.28
CA PRO A 864 -0.29 11.31 -4.47
C PRO A 864 -0.65 11.32 -5.96
N LYS A 865 -1.87 10.88 -6.28
CA LYS A 865 -2.40 10.85 -7.65
C LYS A 865 -2.67 12.25 -8.20
N GLU A 866 -2.76 13.24 -7.32
CA GLU A 866 -2.96 14.65 -7.66
C GLU A 866 -1.64 15.41 -7.59
N VAL A 867 -1.60 16.55 -8.31
CA VAL A 867 -0.46 17.44 -8.56
C VAL A 867 0.29 17.14 -9.87
N SER A 868 -0.45 17.08 -10.98
CA SER A 868 0.00 17.75 -12.20
C SER A 868 -0.43 19.22 -12.13
N VAL A 869 0.47 20.10 -11.66
CA VAL A 869 0.27 21.57 -11.64
C VAL A 869 0.27 22.17 -13.06
N GLY A 870 0.62 21.38 -14.08
CA GLY A 870 0.50 21.79 -15.48
C GLY A 870 -0.92 21.52 -15.98
N GLY A 871 -1.52 22.50 -16.69
CA GLY A 871 -2.85 22.40 -17.31
C GLY A 871 -2.97 21.31 -18.37
N GLY A 872 -2.96 20.06 -17.91
CA GLY A 872 -3.31 18.88 -18.69
C GLY A 872 -4.82 18.69 -18.74
N GLU A 873 -5.25 17.85 -19.68
CA GLU A 873 -6.64 17.43 -19.81
C GLU A 873 -7.15 16.83 -18.50
N THR A 874 -8.38 17.16 -18.11
CA THR A 874 -9.01 16.55 -16.93
C THR A 874 -9.19 15.06 -17.15
N ARG A 875 -9.18 14.29 -16.07
CA ARG A 875 -9.39 12.83 -16.10
C ARG A 875 -10.61 12.43 -16.93
N GLU A 876 -11.72 13.13 -16.71
CA GLU A 876 -13.00 12.89 -17.38
C GLU A 876 -12.89 13.17 -18.88
N SER A 877 -12.13 14.20 -19.27
CA SER A 877 -11.94 14.54 -20.69
C SER A 877 -11.10 13.49 -21.43
N VAL A 878 -10.05 12.96 -20.79
CA VAL A 878 -9.23 11.86 -21.34
C VAL A 878 -10.08 10.60 -21.54
N VAL A 879 -10.86 10.24 -20.53
CA VAL A 879 -11.76 9.07 -20.61
C VAL A 879 -12.83 9.27 -21.68
N ALA A 880 -13.41 10.46 -21.79
CA ALA A 880 -14.41 10.76 -22.82
C ALA A 880 -13.83 10.64 -24.24
N ASN A 881 -12.58 11.06 -24.45
CA ASN A 881 -11.88 10.91 -25.72
C ASN A 881 -11.66 9.43 -26.06
N HIS A 882 -11.16 8.63 -25.12
CA HIS A 882 -11.00 7.19 -25.30
C HIS A 882 -12.33 6.47 -25.56
N ALA A 883 -13.38 6.78 -24.81
CA ALA A 883 -14.70 6.19 -24.99
C ALA A 883 -15.27 6.48 -26.40
N LYS A 884 -15.10 7.71 -26.91
CA LYS A 884 -15.50 8.10 -28.27
C LYS A 884 -14.70 7.34 -29.33
N GLU A 885 -13.40 7.16 -29.14
CA GLU A 885 -12.56 6.40 -30.08
C GLU A 885 -12.94 4.91 -30.10
N MET A 886 -13.13 4.29 -28.93
CA MET A 886 -13.58 2.90 -28.81
C MET A 886 -14.95 2.70 -29.47
N LEU A 887 -15.91 3.61 -29.25
CA LEU A 887 -17.22 3.55 -29.91
C LEU A 887 -17.14 3.62 -31.44
N ARG A 888 -16.21 4.40 -31.99
CA ARG A 888 -15.99 4.48 -33.45
C ARG A 888 -15.42 3.19 -34.04
N LYS A 889 -14.53 2.52 -33.31
CA LYS A 889 -13.88 1.27 -33.74
C LYS A 889 -14.72 0.02 -33.44
N LEU A 890 -15.72 0.12 -32.55
CA LEU A 890 -16.54 -1.01 -32.12
C LEU A 890 -17.39 -1.57 -33.29
N PRO A 891 -17.32 -2.88 -33.59
CA PRO A 891 -18.15 -3.50 -34.62
C PRO A 891 -19.66 -3.31 -34.39
N PRO A 892 -20.49 -3.30 -35.45
CA PRO A 892 -21.94 -3.30 -35.31
C PRO A 892 -22.43 -4.63 -34.69
N PRO A 893 -23.55 -4.61 -33.95
CA PRO A 893 -24.18 -5.84 -33.46
C PRO A 893 -24.68 -6.69 -34.63
N TYR A 894 -24.64 -8.01 -34.46
CA TYR A 894 -25.16 -8.96 -35.45
C TYR A 894 -26.69 -8.88 -35.56
N ASP A 895 -27.22 -9.00 -36.78
CA ASP A 895 -28.65 -9.21 -37.02
C ASP A 895 -29.00 -10.71 -36.83
N PRO A 896 -29.84 -11.06 -35.84
CA PRO A 896 -30.22 -12.45 -35.59
C PRO A 896 -30.88 -13.14 -36.79
N PHE A 897 -31.60 -12.41 -37.65
CA PHE A 897 -32.26 -13.00 -38.81
C PHE A 897 -31.25 -13.37 -39.90
N GLU A 898 -30.34 -12.44 -40.21
CA GLU A 898 -29.31 -12.66 -41.23
C GLU A 898 -28.37 -13.81 -40.85
N VAL A 899 -27.90 -13.84 -39.59
CA VAL A 899 -27.02 -14.91 -39.10
C VAL A 899 -27.69 -16.28 -39.22
N LYS A 900 -28.98 -16.37 -38.85
CA LYS A 900 -29.74 -17.63 -38.92
C LYS A 900 -29.89 -18.15 -40.34
N ASP A 901 -30.13 -17.28 -41.31
CA ASP A 901 -30.28 -17.67 -42.71
C ASP A 901 -28.93 -18.10 -43.33
N ARG A 902 -27.83 -17.45 -42.97
CA ARG A 902 -26.47 -17.86 -43.39
C ARG A 902 -26.08 -19.22 -42.81
N ILE A 903 -26.38 -19.46 -41.54
CA ILE A 903 -26.08 -20.75 -40.88
C ILE A 903 -26.91 -21.89 -41.49
N ARG A 904 -28.16 -21.62 -41.89
CA ARG A 904 -28.97 -22.58 -42.67
C ARG A 904 -28.32 -22.91 -44.01
N ALA A 905 -27.81 -21.91 -44.73
CA ALA A 905 -27.13 -22.11 -46.01
C ALA A 905 -25.85 -22.98 -45.88
N MET A 906 -25.13 -22.90 -44.75
CA MET A 906 -23.94 -23.72 -44.49
C MET A 906 -24.24 -25.14 -43.96
N GLY A 907 -25.51 -25.48 -43.72
CA GLY A 907 -25.94 -26.74 -43.12
C GLY A 907 -26.08 -26.63 -41.59
N ASN A 908 -27.31 -26.38 -41.14
CA ASN A 908 -27.64 -26.16 -39.72
C ASN A 908 -27.39 -27.37 -38.79
N LEU A 909 -27.40 -28.60 -39.34
CA LEU A 909 -27.21 -29.84 -38.57
C LEU A 909 -25.73 -30.20 -38.35
N ASN A 910 -24.81 -29.47 -38.97
CA ASN A 910 -23.37 -29.68 -38.80
C ASN A 910 -22.92 -29.20 -37.40
N PRO A 911 -22.24 -30.04 -36.59
CA PRO A 911 -21.84 -29.67 -35.23
C PRO A 911 -21.04 -28.36 -35.15
N MET A 912 -20.18 -28.11 -36.13
CA MET A 912 -19.39 -26.88 -36.22
C MET A 912 -20.23 -25.61 -36.40
N ASN A 913 -21.31 -25.67 -37.18
CA ASN A 913 -22.17 -24.52 -37.42
C ASN A 913 -23.06 -24.23 -36.22
N ILE A 914 -23.47 -25.26 -35.47
CA ILE A 914 -24.17 -25.11 -34.18
C ILE A 914 -23.27 -24.41 -33.17
N PHE A 915 -21.99 -24.82 -33.11
CA PHE A 915 -21.00 -24.17 -32.27
C PHE A 915 -20.80 -22.69 -32.63
N LEU A 916 -20.63 -22.37 -33.92
CA LEU A 916 -20.51 -20.99 -34.41
C LEU A 916 -21.70 -20.12 -33.96
N ASN A 917 -22.93 -20.65 -34.07
CA ASN A 917 -24.13 -19.91 -33.65
C ASN A 917 -24.07 -19.50 -32.16
N GLN A 918 -23.68 -20.44 -31.29
CA GLN A 918 -23.57 -20.19 -29.85
C GLN A 918 -22.49 -19.16 -29.52
N GLU A 919 -21.39 -19.14 -30.26
CA GLU A 919 -20.31 -18.18 -30.07
C GLU A 919 -20.70 -16.77 -30.54
N ILE A 920 -21.42 -16.65 -31.67
CA ILE A 920 -21.97 -15.37 -32.15
C ILE A 920 -22.97 -14.80 -31.15
N ASP A 921 -23.88 -15.62 -30.61
CA ASP A 921 -24.85 -15.20 -29.59
C ASP A 921 -24.16 -14.63 -28.33
N ARG A 922 -23.02 -15.22 -27.92
CA ARG A 922 -22.21 -14.70 -26.81
C ARG A 922 -21.52 -13.39 -27.17
N MET A 923 -20.89 -13.32 -28.35
CA MET A 923 -20.25 -12.09 -28.84
C MET A 923 -21.25 -10.93 -28.92
N GLN A 924 -22.47 -11.19 -29.38
CA GLN A 924 -23.52 -10.18 -29.48
C GLN A 924 -23.88 -9.56 -28.12
N LYS A 925 -24.00 -10.38 -27.07
CA LYS A 925 -24.25 -9.88 -25.69
C LYS A 925 -23.12 -8.98 -25.20
N VAL A 926 -21.87 -9.32 -25.49
CA VAL A 926 -20.68 -8.52 -25.14
C VAL A 926 -20.69 -7.18 -25.86
N LEU A 927 -20.91 -7.17 -27.18
CA LEU A 927 -20.94 -5.94 -27.99
C LEU A 927 -22.04 -4.97 -27.55
N ILE A 928 -23.23 -5.47 -27.21
CA ILE A 928 -24.35 -4.64 -26.73
C ILE A 928 -24.00 -4.01 -25.37
N ASN A 929 -23.48 -4.80 -24.43
CA ASN A 929 -23.13 -4.33 -23.08
C ASN A 929 -22.05 -3.23 -23.12
N ILE A 930 -20.99 -3.41 -23.92
CA ILE A 930 -19.92 -2.41 -24.08
C ILE A 930 -20.48 -1.10 -24.64
N ARG A 931 -21.31 -1.21 -25.69
CA ARG A 931 -21.88 -0.03 -26.35
C ARG A 931 -22.76 0.79 -25.38
N GLN A 932 -23.63 0.12 -24.64
CA GLN A 932 -24.48 0.76 -23.62
C GLN A 932 -23.62 1.43 -22.55
N THR A 933 -22.66 0.70 -21.97
CA THR A 933 -21.79 1.23 -20.91
C THR A 933 -21.01 2.47 -21.37
N LEU A 934 -20.45 2.46 -22.59
CA LEU A 934 -19.69 3.61 -23.12
C LEU A 934 -20.59 4.82 -23.44
N GLN A 935 -21.83 4.57 -23.91
CA GLN A 935 -22.80 5.65 -24.14
C GLN A 935 -23.26 6.28 -22.82
N ASP A 936 -23.61 5.46 -21.84
CA ASP A 936 -24.04 5.91 -20.51
C ASP A 936 -22.92 6.66 -19.78
N LEU A 937 -21.66 6.21 -19.93
CA LEU A 937 -20.49 6.89 -19.38
C LEU A 937 -20.31 8.30 -19.97
N LEU A 938 -20.46 8.46 -21.29
CA LEU A 938 -20.39 9.78 -21.93
C LEU A 938 -21.51 10.70 -21.43
N LEU A 939 -22.74 10.19 -21.31
CA LEU A 939 -23.87 10.95 -20.79
C LEU A 939 -23.71 11.31 -19.30
N ALA A 940 -23.05 10.47 -18.51
CA ALA A 940 -22.74 10.75 -17.11
C ALA A 940 -21.65 11.82 -16.97
N ILE A 941 -20.60 11.79 -17.80
CA ILE A 941 -19.56 12.83 -17.84
C ILE A 941 -20.15 14.18 -18.27
N ASP A 942 -21.08 14.18 -19.23
CA ASP A 942 -21.81 15.38 -19.66
C ASP A 942 -22.84 15.88 -18.62
N GLY A 943 -23.04 15.14 -17.51
CA GLY A 943 -23.94 15.50 -16.41
C GLY A 943 -25.43 15.24 -16.67
N ILE A 944 -25.77 14.50 -17.72
CA ILE A 944 -27.16 14.15 -18.08
C ILE A 944 -27.67 12.97 -17.24
N ILE A 945 -26.79 12.01 -16.95
CA ILE A 945 -27.08 10.83 -16.13
C ILE A 945 -26.29 10.92 -14.81
N ILE A 946 -26.88 10.42 -13.72
CA ILE A 946 -26.21 10.35 -12.42
C ILE A 946 -25.10 9.29 -12.48
N MET A 947 -23.90 9.69 -12.08
CA MET A 947 -22.76 8.80 -11.90
C MET A 947 -23.10 7.70 -10.87
N ASN A 948 -23.20 6.46 -11.31
CA ASN A 948 -23.40 5.29 -10.45
C ASN A 948 -22.07 4.56 -10.21
N GLU A 949 -22.04 3.63 -9.24
CA GLU A 949 -20.82 2.89 -8.87
C GLU A 949 -20.20 2.12 -10.06
N ILE A 950 -21.04 1.58 -10.95
CA ILE A 950 -20.58 0.84 -12.15
C ILE A 950 -19.87 1.76 -13.14
N LEU A 951 -20.46 2.92 -13.42
CA LEU A 951 -19.89 3.89 -14.34
C LEU A 951 -18.65 4.55 -13.72
N GLN A 952 -18.62 4.71 -12.39
CA GLN A 952 -17.44 5.23 -11.67
C GLN A 952 -16.28 4.22 -11.76
N ASP A 953 -16.54 2.93 -11.52
CA ASP A 953 -15.56 1.84 -11.74
C ASP A 953 -15.07 1.82 -13.20
N THR A 954 -15.98 2.02 -14.15
CA THR A 954 -15.65 2.05 -15.58
C THR A 954 -14.78 3.26 -15.94
N LEU A 955 -15.12 4.45 -15.43
CA LEU A 955 -14.32 5.67 -15.60
C LEU A 955 -12.92 5.47 -15.02
N ASP A 956 -12.85 4.92 -13.80
CA ASP A 956 -11.61 4.70 -13.10
C ASP A 956 -10.70 3.73 -13.86
N LYS A 957 -11.25 2.60 -14.30
CA LYS A 957 -10.50 1.58 -15.02
C LYS A 957 -10.11 2.00 -16.42
N ILE A 958 -10.95 2.72 -17.16
CA ILE A 958 -10.55 3.24 -18.48
C ILE A 958 -9.40 4.24 -18.33
N TYR A 959 -9.45 5.10 -17.32
CA TYR A 959 -8.36 6.03 -17.03
C TYR A 959 -7.06 5.30 -16.67
N ASP A 960 -7.15 4.27 -15.84
CA ASP A 960 -6.00 3.43 -15.45
C ASP A 960 -5.59 2.40 -16.54
N ALA A 961 -6.18 2.46 -17.75
CA ALA A 961 -5.97 1.53 -18.86
C ALA A 961 -6.25 0.04 -18.53
N LEU A 962 -7.14 -0.21 -17.58
CA LEU A 962 -7.63 -1.51 -17.15
C LEU A 962 -9.01 -1.82 -17.74
N VAL A 963 -9.36 -3.11 -17.76
CA VAL A 963 -10.68 -3.57 -18.25
C VAL A 963 -11.73 -3.43 -17.13
N PRO A 964 -12.85 -2.71 -17.34
CA PRO A 964 -13.99 -2.63 -16.42
C PRO A 964 -14.55 -3.99 -16.00
N ASP A 965 -14.99 -4.13 -14.75
CA ASP A 965 -15.40 -5.45 -14.23
C ASP A 965 -16.72 -5.95 -14.84
N ILE A 966 -17.61 -5.03 -15.18
CA ILE A 966 -18.86 -5.37 -15.88
C ILE A 966 -18.60 -6.05 -17.23
N TRP A 967 -17.52 -5.69 -17.91
CA TRP A 967 -17.14 -6.34 -19.17
C TRP A 967 -16.54 -7.72 -18.92
N LYS A 968 -15.72 -7.90 -17.88
CA LYS A 968 -15.10 -9.20 -17.55
C LYS A 968 -16.12 -10.29 -17.25
N ARG A 969 -17.25 -9.99 -16.60
CA ARG A 969 -18.27 -11.00 -16.24
C ARG A 969 -18.87 -11.75 -17.44
N GLY A 970 -18.86 -11.15 -18.63
CA GLY A 970 -19.38 -11.75 -19.86
C GLY A 970 -18.32 -12.00 -20.95
N SER A 971 -17.05 -11.66 -20.69
CA SER A 971 -15.97 -11.72 -21.68
C SER A 971 -14.74 -12.46 -21.12
N TRP A 972 -13.54 -12.08 -21.53
CA TRP A 972 -12.26 -12.62 -21.09
C TRP A 972 -11.46 -11.57 -20.32
N ALA A 973 -10.50 -12.04 -19.52
CA ALA A 973 -9.50 -11.18 -18.89
C ALA A 973 -8.37 -10.89 -19.88
N ALA A 974 -7.79 -9.68 -19.80
CA ALA A 974 -6.58 -9.28 -20.52
C ALA A 974 -5.78 -8.30 -19.65
N ALA A 975 -4.49 -8.13 -19.96
CA ALA A 975 -3.58 -7.30 -19.16
C ALA A 975 -3.90 -5.80 -19.23
N THR A 976 -4.30 -5.29 -20.39
CA THR A 976 -4.67 -3.89 -20.58
C THR A 976 -5.96 -3.75 -21.40
N LEU A 977 -6.59 -2.59 -21.28
CA LEU A 977 -7.76 -2.22 -22.05
C LEU A 977 -7.51 -2.27 -23.57
N GLY A 978 -6.34 -1.79 -24.02
CA GLY A 978 -5.99 -1.77 -25.44
C GLY A 978 -5.85 -3.16 -26.05
N PHE A 979 -5.19 -4.09 -25.35
CA PHE A 979 -5.10 -5.48 -25.79
C PHE A 979 -6.46 -6.16 -25.79
N TRP A 980 -7.24 -5.97 -24.73
CA TRP A 980 -8.59 -6.52 -24.63
C TRP A 980 -9.48 -6.08 -25.81
N PHE A 981 -9.42 -4.80 -26.16
CA PHE A 981 -10.22 -4.24 -27.24
C PHE A 981 -9.74 -4.72 -28.62
N THR A 982 -8.43 -4.93 -28.80
CA THR A 982 -7.88 -5.52 -30.03
C THR A 982 -8.33 -6.98 -30.17
N GLU A 983 -8.25 -7.77 -29.10
CA GLU A 983 -8.76 -9.14 -29.09
C GLU A 983 -10.26 -9.19 -29.39
N LEU A 984 -11.05 -8.22 -28.91
CA LEU A 984 -12.48 -8.14 -29.20
C LEU A 984 -12.73 -7.99 -30.71
N ILE A 985 -11.97 -7.12 -31.36
CA ILE A 985 -12.04 -6.90 -32.81
C ILE A 985 -11.61 -8.16 -33.56
N ASP A 986 -10.48 -8.78 -33.19
CA ASP A 986 -9.96 -9.96 -33.86
C ASP A 986 -10.89 -11.18 -33.70
N ARG A 987 -11.45 -11.39 -32.51
CA ARG A 987 -12.46 -12.43 -32.24
C ARG A 987 -13.71 -12.20 -33.09
N ASN A 988 -14.19 -10.96 -33.14
CA ASN A 988 -15.33 -10.60 -33.96
C ASN A 988 -15.03 -10.82 -35.45
N SER A 989 -13.83 -10.49 -35.93
CA SER A 989 -13.42 -10.74 -37.32
C SER A 989 -13.44 -12.23 -37.64
N GLN A 990 -12.92 -13.10 -36.75
CA GLN A 990 -12.96 -14.54 -36.95
C GLN A 990 -14.40 -15.07 -37.10
N PHE A 991 -15.33 -14.65 -36.23
CA PHE A 991 -16.73 -15.08 -36.31
C PHE A 991 -17.46 -14.51 -37.52
N ASN A 992 -17.22 -13.24 -37.83
CA ASN A 992 -17.80 -12.57 -38.99
C ASN A 992 -17.32 -13.23 -40.29
N ASP A 993 -16.01 -13.41 -40.46
CA ASP A 993 -15.46 -14.06 -41.65
C ASP A 993 -15.99 -15.49 -41.79
N TRP A 994 -16.08 -16.25 -40.70
CA TRP A 994 -16.63 -17.61 -40.74
C TRP A 994 -18.12 -17.60 -41.14
N CYS A 995 -18.94 -16.70 -40.60
CA CYS A 995 -20.37 -16.62 -40.90
C CYS A 995 -20.65 -16.12 -42.34
N PHE A 996 -19.90 -15.12 -42.82
CA PHE A 996 -20.20 -14.41 -44.06
C PHE A 996 -19.37 -14.88 -45.27
N LYS A 997 -18.12 -15.34 -45.07
CA LYS A 997 -17.21 -15.80 -46.15
C LYS A 997 -17.07 -17.32 -46.21
N GLY A 998 -17.48 -18.04 -45.17
CA GLY A 998 -17.44 -19.50 -45.08
C GLY A 998 -16.31 -20.02 -44.18
N ARG A 999 -16.17 -21.35 -44.09
CA ARG A 999 -15.25 -22.02 -43.14
C ARG A 999 -13.78 -21.61 -43.40
N PRO A 1000 -13.06 -21.05 -42.40
CA PRO A 1000 -11.66 -20.67 -42.56
C PRO A 1000 -10.75 -21.92 -42.61
N PRO A 1001 -9.59 -21.85 -43.30
CA PRO A 1001 -8.67 -22.98 -43.44
C PRO A 1001 -7.90 -23.32 -42.15
N SER A 1002 -7.78 -22.35 -41.24
CA SER A 1002 -7.14 -22.49 -39.93
C SER A 1002 -7.86 -21.65 -38.89
N PHE A 1003 -7.92 -22.12 -37.65
CA PHE A 1003 -8.67 -21.47 -36.57
C PHE A 1003 -7.74 -20.93 -35.48
N TRP A 1004 -8.03 -19.71 -35.00
CA TRP A 1004 -7.42 -19.19 -33.79
C TRP A 1004 -8.18 -19.71 -32.57
N ILE A 1005 -7.60 -20.70 -31.89
CA ILE A 1005 -8.26 -21.37 -30.77
C ILE A 1005 -8.49 -20.44 -29.57
N ALA A 1006 -7.60 -19.47 -29.35
CA ALA A 1006 -7.73 -18.50 -28.26
C ALA A 1006 -8.91 -17.54 -28.46
N GLY A 1007 -9.34 -17.35 -29.72
CA GLY A 1007 -10.42 -16.45 -30.06
C GLY A 1007 -11.81 -16.95 -29.64
N PHE A 1008 -11.96 -18.25 -29.38
CA PHE A 1008 -13.23 -18.83 -28.94
C PHE A 1008 -13.50 -18.56 -27.45
N PHE A 1009 -14.76 -18.32 -27.09
CA PHE A 1009 -15.23 -18.35 -25.71
C PHE A 1009 -15.16 -19.77 -25.14
N ASN A 1010 -15.57 -20.77 -25.95
CA ASN A 1010 -15.52 -22.19 -25.58
C ASN A 1010 -14.67 -23.08 -26.53
N PRO A 1011 -13.33 -23.07 -26.40
CA PRO A 1011 -12.42 -23.94 -27.16
C PRO A 1011 -12.69 -25.46 -26.99
N GLN A 1012 -13.15 -25.91 -25.82
CA GLN A 1012 -13.48 -27.32 -25.59
C GLN A 1012 -14.71 -27.73 -26.41
N GLY A 1013 -15.71 -26.85 -26.51
CA GLY A 1013 -16.87 -27.01 -27.37
C GLY A 1013 -16.49 -27.14 -28.83
N PHE A 1014 -15.53 -26.33 -29.30
CA PHE A 1014 -14.98 -26.43 -30.65
C PHE A 1014 -14.33 -27.80 -30.93
N LEU A 1015 -13.44 -28.27 -30.04
CA LEU A 1015 -12.80 -29.58 -30.20
C LEU A 1015 -13.81 -30.74 -30.14
N THR A 1016 -14.87 -30.59 -29.33
CA THR A 1016 -15.96 -31.58 -29.25
C THR A 1016 -16.78 -31.60 -30.54
N ALA A 1017 -17.10 -30.43 -31.11
CA ALA A 1017 -17.77 -30.32 -32.40
C ALA A 1017 -16.93 -30.97 -33.51
N MET A 1018 -15.60 -30.81 -33.47
CA MET A 1018 -14.69 -31.44 -34.43
C MET A 1018 -14.73 -32.96 -34.29
N ARG A 1019 -14.64 -33.46 -33.04
CA ARG A 1019 -14.74 -34.89 -32.76
C ARG A 1019 -16.06 -35.50 -33.24
N GLN A 1020 -17.17 -34.78 -33.07
CA GLN A 1020 -18.48 -35.20 -33.58
C GLN A 1020 -18.54 -35.20 -35.10
N GLU A 1021 -17.94 -34.20 -35.75
CA GLU A 1021 -17.84 -34.12 -37.22
C GLU A 1021 -17.06 -35.33 -37.78
N VAL A 1022 -15.87 -35.61 -37.24
CA VAL A 1022 -15.05 -36.77 -37.65
C VAL A 1022 -15.74 -38.10 -37.37
N SER A 1023 -16.36 -38.25 -36.19
CA SER A 1023 -17.12 -39.46 -35.84
C SER A 1023 -18.32 -39.72 -36.77
N ARG A 1024 -18.97 -38.66 -37.30
CA ARG A 1024 -20.05 -38.79 -38.27
C ARG A 1024 -19.55 -39.10 -39.69
N ALA A 1025 -18.33 -38.68 -40.02
CA ALA A 1025 -17.71 -38.97 -41.31
C ALA A 1025 -17.30 -40.45 -41.45
N HIS A 1026 -16.83 -41.08 -40.36
CA HIS A 1026 -16.47 -42.50 -40.36
C HIS A 1026 -17.61 -43.42 -39.92
N LYS A 1027 -18.07 -44.29 -40.82
CA LYS A 1027 -19.08 -45.31 -40.50
C LYS A 1027 -18.53 -46.32 -39.48
N GLY A 1028 -19.19 -46.45 -38.33
CA GLY A 1028 -18.87 -47.44 -37.29
C GLY A 1028 -18.01 -46.92 -36.12
N TRP A 1029 -17.66 -45.63 -36.09
CA TRP A 1029 -16.96 -45.03 -34.94
C TRP A 1029 -17.96 -44.56 -33.88
N ALA A 1030 -17.79 -45.02 -32.63
CA ALA A 1030 -18.54 -44.52 -31.49
C ALA A 1030 -17.80 -43.33 -30.85
N LEU A 1031 -18.51 -42.26 -30.50
CA LEU A 1031 -17.92 -41.03 -29.96
C LEU A 1031 -17.04 -41.28 -28.72
N ASP A 1032 -17.40 -42.29 -27.90
CA ASP A 1032 -16.67 -42.66 -26.68
C ASP A 1032 -15.32 -43.31 -26.95
N GLN A 1033 -15.14 -43.93 -28.11
CA GLN A 1033 -13.89 -44.58 -28.53
C GLN A 1033 -12.96 -43.62 -29.29
N VAL A 1034 -13.45 -42.44 -29.66
CA VAL A 1034 -12.70 -41.45 -30.43
C VAL A 1034 -11.92 -40.53 -29.49
N VAL A 1035 -10.60 -40.55 -29.62
CA VAL A 1035 -9.65 -39.72 -28.85
C VAL A 1035 -8.99 -38.70 -29.77
N LEU A 1036 -8.70 -37.50 -29.24
CA LEU A 1036 -7.97 -36.47 -29.97
C LEU A 1036 -6.48 -36.83 -30.06
N PHE A 1037 -5.90 -36.64 -31.24
CA PHE A 1037 -4.47 -36.75 -31.48
C PHE A 1037 -3.99 -35.56 -32.31
N ASN A 1038 -2.69 -35.30 -32.31
CA ASN A 1038 -2.14 -34.12 -32.97
C ASN A 1038 -0.76 -34.37 -33.58
N ASP A 1039 -0.50 -33.61 -34.64
CA ASP A 1039 0.82 -33.47 -35.26
C ASP A 1039 1.19 -31.99 -35.36
N VAL A 1040 2.43 -31.65 -34.98
CA VAL A 1040 2.95 -30.27 -35.12
C VAL A 1040 3.59 -30.12 -36.49
N THR A 1041 3.05 -29.24 -37.32
CA THR A 1041 3.56 -29.00 -38.68
C THR A 1041 4.77 -28.07 -38.67
N SER A 1042 5.47 -27.94 -39.80
CA SER A 1042 6.54 -26.95 -39.97
C SER A 1042 6.05 -25.60 -40.50
N LYS A 1043 4.74 -25.45 -40.80
CA LYS A 1043 4.15 -24.30 -41.50
C LYS A 1043 3.57 -23.26 -40.54
N MET A 1044 3.61 -21.99 -40.93
CA MET A 1044 2.95 -20.88 -40.21
C MET A 1044 1.58 -20.55 -40.84
N LYS A 1045 0.80 -19.68 -40.19
CA LYS A 1045 -0.54 -19.23 -40.64
C LYS A 1045 -0.55 -18.81 -42.11
N GLU A 1046 0.44 -18.03 -42.52
CA GLU A 1046 0.54 -17.44 -43.87
C GLU A 1046 0.75 -18.50 -44.97
N ASP A 1047 1.30 -19.67 -44.61
CA ASP A 1047 1.64 -20.74 -45.56
C ASP A 1047 0.48 -21.72 -45.81
N VAL A 1048 -0.68 -21.54 -45.14
CA VAL A 1048 -1.82 -22.46 -45.20
C VAL A 1048 -3.00 -21.83 -45.93
N ALA A 1049 -3.21 -22.26 -47.17
CA ALA A 1049 -4.33 -21.83 -48.00
C ALA A 1049 -5.54 -22.78 -47.96
N THR A 1050 -5.32 -24.07 -47.66
CA THR A 1050 -6.35 -25.12 -47.73
C THR A 1050 -6.56 -25.81 -46.38
N ALA A 1051 -7.82 -26.12 -46.06
CA ALA A 1051 -8.18 -26.91 -44.89
C ALA A 1051 -7.67 -28.37 -45.00
N PRO A 1052 -7.43 -29.08 -43.88
CA PRO A 1052 -7.04 -30.49 -43.91
C PRO A 1052 -8.22 -31.39 -44.32
N ASN A 1053 -7.93 -32.57 -44.87
CA ASN A 1053 -8.97 -33.55 -45.27
C ASN A 1053 -9.79 -34.05 -44.06
N GLU A 1054 -9.13 -34.25 -42.93
CA GLU A 1054 -9.73 -34.66 -41.66
C GLU A 1054 -9.14 -33.82 -40.51
N GLY A 1055 -9.98 -33.45 -39.54
CA GLY A 1055 -9.59 -32.62 -38.41
C GLY A 1055 -9.52 -31.13 -38.73
N VAL A 1056 -8.72 -30.38 -37.96
CA VAL A 1056 -8.60 -28.91 -38.05
C VAL A 1056 -7.16 -28.44 -37.84
N TYR A 1057 -6.78 -27.35 -38.52
CA TYR A 1057 -5.55 -26.63 -38.24
C TYR A 1057 -5.80 -25.53 -37.20
N VAL A 1058 -4.98 -25.53 -36.15
CA VAL A 1058 -5.03 -24.57 -35.05
C VAL A 1058 -3.74 -23.77 -35.00
N TYR A 1059 -3.86 -22.46 -34.82
CA TYR A 1059 -2.73 -21.56 -34.62
C TYR A 1059 -2.91 -20.68 -33.37
N GLY A 1060 -1.81 -20.03 -32.96
CA GLY A 1060 -1.81 -19.13 -31.79
C GLY A 1060 -1.58 -19.86 -30.47
N LEU A 1061 -0.72 -20.89 -30.46
CA LEU A 1061 -0.30 -21.59 -29.25
C LEU A 1061 1.14 -21.20 -28.90
N TYR A 1062 1.36 -20.81 -27.66
CA TYR A 1062 2.64 -20.43 -27.11
C TYR A 1062 3.14 -21.51 -26.16
N LEU A 1063 4.40 -21.91 -26.32
CA LEU A 1063 5.08 -22.83 -25.43
C LEU A 1063 5.72 -22.05 -24.28
N ASP A 1064 5.43 -22.48 -23.06
CA ASP A 1064 5.98 -21.95 -21.82
C ASP A 1064 6.87 -23.01 -21.14
N GLY A 1065 8.00 -22.59 -20.56
CA GLY A 1065 8.98 -23.47 -19.90
C GLY A 1065 9.91 -24.26 -20.83
N ALA A 1066 9.71 -24.18 -22.16
CA ALA A 1066 10.56 -24.84 -23.16
C ALA A 1066 10.65 -24.04 -24.48
N GLY A 1067 11.61 -24.40 -25.32
CA GLY A 1067 11.76 -23.91 -26.69
C GLY A 1067 11.31 -24.94 -27.73
N TRP A 1068 11.11 -24.50 -28.97
CA TRP A 1068 10.73 -25.36 -30.09
C TRP A 1068 11.74 -25.31 -31.22
N ASP A 1069 12.33 -26.46 -31.57
CA ASP A 1069 13.16 -26.60 -32.76
C ASP A 1069 12.28 -26.80 -34.00
N ARG A 1070 12.20 -25.76 -34.82
CA ARG A 1070 11.40 -25.75 -36.05
C ARG A 1070 11.90 -26.73 -37.12
N ARG A 1071 13.21 -27.01 -37.17
CA ARG A 1071 13.78 -27.86 -38.24
C ARG A 1071 13.46 -29.33 -38.00
N ASN A 1072 13.51 -29.75 -36.74
CA ASN A 1072 13.32 -31.14 -36.35
C ASN A 1072 11.93 -31.42 -35.75
N SER A 1073 11.08 -30.41 -35.59
CA SER A 1073 9.77 -30.47 -34.91
C SER A 1073 9.84 -31.13 -33.53
N LYS A 1074 10.76 -30.66 -32.68
CA LYS A 1074 11.06 -31.23 -31.36
C LYS A 1074 11.14 -30.17 -30.27
N LEU A 1075 10.83 -30.59 -29.04
CA LEU A 1075 11.08 -29.81 -27.83
C LEU A 1075 12.58 -29.64 -27.56
N MET A 1076 12.99 -28.42 -27.23
CA MET A 1076 14.34 -28.06 -26.80
C MET A 1076 14.30 -27.15 -25.56
N GLU A 1077 15.44 -26.92 -24.90
CA GLU A 1077 15.50 -25.95 -23.80
C GLU A 1077 15.21 -24.54 -24.33
N SER A 1078 14.60 -23.70 -23.50
CA SER A 1078 14.31 -22.32 -23.89
C SER A 1078 15.58 -21.49 -24.02
N ILE A 1079 15.57 -20.52 -24.93
CA ILE A 1079 16.67 -19.56 -25.08
C ILE A 1079 16.54 -18.55 -23.94
N ASN A 1080 17.67 -18.12 -23.36
CA ASN A 1080 17.65 -17.14 -22.28
C ASN A 1080 16.92 -15.85 -22.71
N LYS A 1081 16.10 -15.26 -21.83
CA LYS A 1081 15.26 -14.07 -22.07
C LYS A 1081 14.10 -14.25 -23.06
N VAL A 1082 13.95 -15.41 -23.70
CA VAL A 1082 12.76 -15.75 -24.49
C VAL A 1082 11.79 -16.54 -23.62
N LEU A 1083 10.79 -15.86 -23.07
CA LEU A 1083 9.86 -16.47 -22.11
C LEU A 1083 8.90 -17.44 -22.80
N TYR A 1084 8.32 -17.02 -23.93
CA TYR A 1084 7.32 -17.79 -24.67
C TYR A 1084 7.79 -18.03 -26.11
N THR A 1085 7.57 -19.24 -26.61
CA THR A 1085 7.87 -19.59 -28.01
C THR A 1085 6.59 -19.91 -28.77
N LEU A 1086 6.29 -19.16 -29.83
CA LEU A 1086 5.15 -19.47 -30.70
C LEU A 1086 5.40 -20.81 -31.44
N ILE A 1087 4.49 -21.77 -31.26
CA ILE A 1087 4.51 -23.04 -31.99
C ILE A 1087 3.90 -22.84 -33.39
N PRO A 1088 4.43 -23.53 -34.42
CA PRO A 1088 3.78 -23.62 -35.73
C PRO A 1088 2.34 -24.15 -35.67
N ILE A 1089 1.68 -24.22 -36.82
CA ILE A 1089 0.32 -24.76 -36.88
C ILE A 1089 0.28 -26.21 -36.38
N VAL A 1090 -0.66 -26.47 -35.48
CA VAL A 1090 -0.94 -27.82 -34.97
C VAL A 1090 -2.13 -28.39 -35.73
N HIS A 1091 -1.94 -29.57 -36.32
CA HIS A 1091 -3.01 -30.36 -36.91
C HIS A 1091 -3.63 -31.22 -35.81
N ILE A 1092 -4.90 -30.98 -35.50
CA ILE A 1092 -5.64 -31.76 -34.51
C ILE A 1092 -6.68 -32.60 -35.25
N TYR A 1093 -6.63 -33.91 -35.04
CA TYR A 1093 -7.56 -34.87 -35.64
C TYR A 1093 -8.01 -35.91 -34.60
N ALA A 1094 -8.88 -36.82 -34.98
CA ALA A 1094 -9.46 -37.81 -34.08
C ALA A 1094 -9.11 -39.23 -34.54
N ILE A 1095 -8.75 -40.10 -33.60
CA ILE A 1095 -8.41 -41.51 -33.84
C ILE A 1095 -9.36 -42.44 -33.08
N ASN A 1096 -9.58 -43.65 -33.60
CA ASN A 1096 -10.38 -44.67 -32.93
C ASN A 1096 -9.47 -45.58 -32.08
N GLY A 1097 -9.63 -45.54 -30.75
CA GLY A 1097 -8.84 -46.30 -29.77
C GLY A 1097 -7.71 -45.49 -29.10
N PRO A 1098 -7.07 -46.05 -28.05
CA PRO A 1098 -6.05 -45.33 -27.28
C PRO A 1098 -4.77 -45.11 -28.12
N PRO A 1099 -4.14 -43.92 -28.04
CA PRO A 1099 -2.91 -43.64 -28.76
C PRO A 1099 -1.77 -44.54 -28.28
N LYS A 1100 -0.93 -45.05 -29.19
CA LYS A 1100 0.33 -45.72 -28.84
C LYS A 1100 1.35 -44.66 -28.42
N ILE A 1101 1.42 -44.35 -27.13
CA ILE A 1101 2.35 -43.36 -26.58
C ILE A 1101 3.76 -43.97 -26.53
N ALA A 1102 4.64 -43.54 -27.44
CA ALA A 1102 6.06 -43.89 -27.38
C ALA A 1102 6.78 -43.10 -26.26
N ASN A 1103 7.86 -43.65 -25.70
CA ASN A 1103 8.69 -42.99 -24.65
C ASN A 1103 9.28 -41.62 -25.05
N LEU A 1104 9.12 -41.22 -26.31
CA LEU A 1104 9.60 -39.95 -26.89
C LEU A 1104 8.49 -38.89 -27.04
N LEU A 1105 7.27 -39.15 -26.54
CA LEU A 1105 6.15 -38.21 -26.57
C LEU A 1105 5.90 -37.64 -25.18
N TYR A 1106 5.92 -36.32 -25.06
CA TYR A 1106 5.51 -35.58 -23.88
C TYR A 1106 4.07 -35.12 -24.04
N SER A 1107 3.21 -35.47 -23.08
CA SER A 1107 1.83 -34.96 -22.99
C SER A 1107 1.83 -33.59 -22.34
N SER A 1108 1.78 -32.54 -23.16
CA SER A 1108 1.75 -31.14 -22.73
C SER A 1108 0.30 -30.67 -22.52
N PRO A 1109 -0.06 -30.15 -21.34
CA PRO A 1109 -1.37 -29.55 -21.13
C PRO A 1109 -1.49 -28.23 -21.91
N VAL A 1110 -2.69 -27.93 -22.41
CA VAL A 1110 -3.05 -26.69 -23.09
C VAL A 1110 -4.01 -25.88 -22.22
N TYR A 1111 -3.63 -24.66 -21.87
CA TYR A 1111 -4.45 -23.73 -21.09
C TYR A 1111 -4.86 -22.51 -21.93
N LYS A 1112 -6.02 -21.95 -21.62
CA LYS A 1112 -6.51 -20.69 -22.23
C LYS A 1112 -5.61 -19.50 -21.89
N LYS A 1113 -5.07 -19.47 -20.67
CA LYS A 1113 -4.35 -18.34 -20.06
C LYS A 1113 -3.15 -18.86 -19.27
N VAL A 1114 -2.24 -17.95 -18.89
CA VAL A 1114 -1.07 -18.24 -18.06
C VAL A 1114 -1.44 -18.86 -16.71
N ARG A 1115 -2.62 -18.54 -16.16
CA ARG A 1115 -3.14 -19.18 -14.94
C ARG A 1115 -3.66 -20.59 -15.25
N ARG A 1116 -2.88 -21.60 -14.85
CA ARG A 1116 -3.04 -23.01 -15.19
C ARG A 1116 -4.03 -23.76 -14.27
N THR A 1117 -5.25 -23.27 -14.13
CA THR A 1117 -6.31 -23.95 -13.36
C THR A 1117 -7.19 -24.83 -14.25
N ASP A 1118 -7.92 -25.78 -13.66
CA ASP A 1118 -8.87 -26.64 -14.38
C ASP A 1118 -9.90 -25.85 -15.22
N LEU A 1119 -10.34 -24.68 -14.74
CA LEU A 1119 -11.25 -23.80 -15.46
C LEU A 1119 -10.68 -23.32 -16.81
N ASN A 1120 -9.35 -23.20 -16.90
CA ASN A 1120 -8.64 -22.74 -18.08
C ASN A 1120 -8.05 -23.88 -18.90
N TYR A 1121 -8.06 -25.11 -18.39
CA TYR A 1121 -7.59 -26.28 -19.12
C TYR A 1121 -8.47 -26.54 -20.35
N ILE A 1122 -7.87 -26.83 -21.50
CA ILE A 1122 -8.60 -27.15 -22.74
C ILE A 1122 -8.46 -28.63 -23.08
N THR A 1123 -7.23 -29.08 -23.28
CA THR A 1123 -6.90 -30.46 -23.68
C THR A 1123 -5.40 -30.70 -23.47
N SER A 1124 -4.93 -31.91 -23.74
CA SER A 1124 -3.51 -32.27 -23.75
C SER A 1124 -3.06 -32.59 -25.17
N LEU A 1125 -1.92 -32.03 -25.59
CA LEU A 1125 -1.30 -32.29 -26.88
C LEU A 1125 0.01 -33.04 -26.71
N TYR A 1126 0.30 -33.97 -27.61
CA TYR A 1126 1.53 -34.74 -27.62
C TYR A 1126 2.62 -34.02 -28.41
N LEU A 1127 3.76 -33.81 -27.78
CA LEU A 1127 4.93 -33.14 -28.34
C LEU A 1127 6.13 -34.10 -28.38
N ILE A 1128 6.90 -34.06 -29.46
CA ILE A 1128 8.07 -34.93 -29.63
C ILE A 1128 9.25 -34.40 -28.82
N THR A 1129 9.91 -35.26 -28.05
CA THR A 1129 11.04 -34.93 -27.18
C THR A 1129 12.23 -35.89 -27.35
N LEU A 1130 13.45 -35.37 -27.17
CA LEU A 1130 14.69 -36.14 -27.03
C LEU A 1130 15.01 -36.52 -25.57
N LYS A 1131 14.59 -35.69 -24.62
CA LYS A 1131 14.77 -35.91 -23.18
C LYS A 1131 13.61 -36.74 -22.62
N PRO A 1132 13.79 -37.44 -21.48
CA PRO A 1132 12.70 -38.16 -20.83
C PRO A 1132 11.56 -37.19 -20.47
N PRO A 1133 10.28 -37.61 -20.57
CA PRO A 1133 9.13 -36.78 -20.20
C PRO A 1133 9.22 -36.17 -18.79
N ASP A 1134 9.80 -36.91 -17.83
CA ASP A 1134 10.02 -36.48 -16.44
C ASP A 1134 10.78 -35.14 -16.36
N HIS A 1135 11.74 -34.90 -17.28
CA HIS A 1135 12.48 -33.63 -17.34
C HIS A 1135 11.56 -32.44 -17.62
N TRP A 1136 10.60 -32.59 -18.54
CA TRP A 1136 9.67 -31.52 -18.93
C TRP A 1136 8.55 -31.31 -17.91
N ILE A 1137 8.19 -32.36 -17.16
CA ILE A 1137 7.30 -32.24 -16.01
C ILE A 1137 7.94 -31.34 -14.95
N LEU A 1138 9.20 -31.59 -14.57
CA LEU A 1138 9.92 -30.77 -13.57
C LEU A 1138 10.06 -29.29 -14.01
N ARG A 1139 10.26 -29.07 -15.31
CA ARG A 1139 10.32 -27.73 -15.94
C ARG A 1139 8.98 -27.02 -15.99
N GLY A 1140 7.86 -27.72 -15.75
CA GLY A 1140 6.52 -27.15 -15.82
C GLY A 1140 6.14 -26.71 -17.23
N VAL A 1141 6.45 -27.52 -18.25
CA VAL A 1141 6.13 -27.17 -19.64
C VAL A 1141 4.63 -27.21 -19.88
N ALA A 1142 4.09 -26.16 -20.51
CA ALA A 1142 2.70 -26.12 -20.93
C ALA A 1142 2.52 -25.32 -22.21
N LEU A 1143 1.39 -25.53 -22.87
CA LEU A 1143 0.94 -24.71 -23.99
C LEU A 1143 -0.10 -23.70 -23.51
N LEU A 1144 0.05 -22.46 -23.94
CA LEU A 1144 -0.82 -21.35 -23.59
C LEU A 1144 -1.44 -20.80 -24.86
N CYS A 1145 -2.75 -20.59 -24.86
CA CYS A 1145 -3.43 -19.91 -25.98
C CYS A 1145 -3.15 -18.40 -25.96
N ASP A 1146 -2.85 -17.87 -24.78
CA ASP A 1146 -2.53 -16.46 -24.56
C ASP A 1146 -1.50 -16.32 -23.44
N ILE A 1147 -0.62 -15.34 -23.60
CA ILE A 1147 0.54 -15.04 -22.77
C ILE A 1147 0.31 -13.85 -21.83
N GLN A 1148 -0.87 -13.22 -21.90
CA GLN A 1148 -1.23 -12.04 -21.09
C GLN A 1148 -2.19 -12.35 -19.94
#